data_AF-G5GH49-F1
#
_entry.id   AF-G5GH49-F1
#
_cell.length_a   1.000
_cell.length_b   1.000
_cell.length_c   1.000
_cell.angle_alpha   90.00
_cell.angle_beta   90.00
_cell.angle_gamma   90.00
#
_symmetry.space_group_name_H-M   'P 1'
#
loop_
_entity.id
_entity.type
_entity.pdbx_description
1 polymer ?
#
loop_
_entity_poly.entity_id
_entity_poly.type
_entity_poly.pdbx_seq_one_letter_code
_entity_poly.pdbx_strand_id
1 'polypeptide(L)'
;MSITKETAKAHENDPAVLCCRFEAGTIIEPSNLEDPAIFPDLVDSGLLEIGENTLKIKEVLGAKLIKTSDALTPLTNDLLEGAAAASSESVEDLKAEDKAEISSAPVQTASSVSAPAFVSSGNGGSVRIHIGEGKDINLEFPLSVAASMGVAAVPALQPAAVSAAAGGVPQAEAGVAGGESKKIEGDERVMRTLKRRHLKIEKVEIGDETKIEGTTLYIRKGIEKEAVETQELVVSLKLDIITPDKYSQYSETIMDVQPIAAKEEGELGTGVTRVLDGVVMLVTGTDEGGVQIGEFGSSEGELEKNIMWGRPGSPDKGEIFIKTEVVIKAHTNMERPGPLAAHRASDYITDEIRKAIKEADASLIVSEEEFVQKRHSGKKKVVIVKEIMGQGAMHDNLILPVEPVGTLGAKPNVDLGNLPVALSPLEVLDGGIHALTCIGPASKETSRHYFREPLVLEALADDEIDLAGVVFVGSPQINSEKFYVSGRLGMMIEMMDADGAIITTEGFGNNHIDFASHHEQIGMRGVDVVGVSFSAVQGALVVGNKYMQNMIDNNKSAQGIENEILGNNTLSPEDAVRALAMLKTVMVGESVKEAERKWNPNVKLNNIEAIEKATGKKIVLEDNEQVLPKSKKRIEIYEKE
;
A
#
# COMPACT_ATOMS: atom_id res chain seq x y z
N MET A 1 3.29 -22.30 14.36
CA MET A 1 2.78 -21.33 15.37
C MET A 1 1.74 -22.05 16.19
N SER A 2 1.65 -21.81 17.50
CA SER A 2 0.67 -22.54 18.29
C SER A 2 -0.76 -22.07 18.06
N ILE A 3 -1.72 -22.99 18.13
CA ILE A 3 -3.14 -22.69 17.86
C ILE A 3 -3.86 -22.08 19.07
N THR A 4 -4.88 -21.26 18.78
CA THR A 4 -5.78 -20.69 19.80
C THR A 4 -6.84 -21.71 20.23
N LYS A 5 -7.59 -21.42 21.30
CA LYS A 5 -8.75 -22.23 21.72
C LYS A 5 -9.84 -22.30 20.65
N GLU A 6 -10.05 -21.20 19.92
CA GLU A 6 -11.03 -21.15 18.83
C GLU A 6 -10.60 -22.02 17.66
N THR A 7 -9.32 -21.92 17.26
CA THR A 7 -8.74 -22.75 16.20
C THR A 7 -8.76 -24.23 16.57
N ALA A 8 -8.40 -24.60 17.80
CA ALA A 8 -8.44 -25.98 18.28
C ALA A 8 -9.86 -26.58 18.24
N LYS A 9 -10.90 -25.75 18.41
CA LYS A 9 -12.29 -26.17 18.28
C LYS A 9 -12.70 -26.34 16.81
N ALA A 10 -12.27 -25.43 15.93
CA ALA A 10 -12.55 -25.53 14.50
C ALA A 10 -11.89 -26.78 13.87
N HIS A 11 -10.70 -27.14 14.36
CA HIS A 11 -9.89 -28.26 13.89
C HIS A 11 -9.92 -29.46 14.85
N GLU A 12 -10.98 -29.61 15.64
CA GLU A 12 -11.06 -30.62 16.69
C GLU A 12 -10.87 -32.08 16.18
N ASN A 13 -11.14 -32.30 14.90
CA ASN A 13 -11.08 -33.60 14.24
C ASN A 13 -9.79 -33.83 13.43
N ASP A 14 -8.91 -32.83 13.35
CA ASP A 14 -7.65 -32.90 12.63
C ASP A 14 -6.54 -33.50 13.49
N PRO A 15 -5.43 -33.97 12.87
CA PRO A 15 -4.32 -34.58 13.60
C PRO A 15 -3.72 -33.63 14.65
N ALA A 16 -3.27 -34.18 15.78
CA ALA A 16 -2.58 -33.42 16.80
C ALA A 16 -1.06 -33.54 16.63
N VAL A 17 -0.39 -32.42 16.37
CA VAL A 17 1.06 -32.34 16.19
C VAL A 17 1.62 -31.25 17.09
N LEU A 18 2.78 -31.46 17.71
CA LEU A 18 3.40 -30.45 18.57
C LEU A 18 4.00 -29.29 17.76
N CYS A 19 3.73 -28.05 18.18
CA CYS A 19 4.30 -26.85 17.52
C CYS A 19 5.78 -26.60 17.89
N CYS A 20 6.19 -27.05 19.07
CA CYS A 20 7.51 -26.84 19.66
C CYS A 20 7.95 -28.09 20.41
N ARG A 21 9.21 -28.11 20.84
CA ARG A 21 9.66 -29.10 21.82
C ARG A 21 8.98 -28.87 23.17
N PHE A 22 8.44 -29.92 23.76
CA PHE A 22 7.88 -29.91 25.12
C PHE A 22 8.47 -31.04 25.96
N GLU A 23 8.68 -30.77 27.24
CA GLU A 23 9.27 -31.71 28.18
C GLU A 23 8.23 -32.71 28.72
N ALA A 24 8.71 -33.89 29.13
CA ALA A 24 7.85 -34.88 29.77
C ALA A 24 7.12 -34.28 30.99
N GLY A 25 5.82 -34.52 31.07
CA GLY A 25 4.93 -34.01 32.11
C GLY A 25 4.07 -32.82 31.70
N THR A 26 4.32 -32.21 30.54
CA THR A 26 3.47 -31.14 29.99
C THR A 26 2.04 -31.63 29.75
N ILE A 27 1.05 -30.84 30.20
CA ILE A 27 -0.36 -31.03 29.85
C ILE A 27 -0.62 -30.34 28.52
N ILE A 28 -1.21 -31.07 27.57
CA ILE A 28 -1.45 -30.56 26.23
C ILE A 28 -2.61 -29.57 26.25
N GLU A 29 -2.31 -28.33 25.90
CA GLU A 29 -3.24 -27.23 25.66
C GLU A 29 -3.18 -26.82 24.18
N PRO A 30 -4.14 -26.02 23.68
CA PRO A 30 -4.09 -25.52 22.29
C PRO A 30 -2.76 -24.85 21.94
N SER A 31 -2.16 -24.11 22.88
CA SER A 31 -0.87 -23.46 22.70
C SER A 31 0.33 -24.41 22.55
N ASN A 32 0.13 -25.72 22.68
CA ASN A 32 1.15 -26.75 22.43
C ASN A 32 1.04 -27.39 21.04
N LEU A 33 -0.08 -27.18 20.34
CA LEU A 33 -0.39 -27.83 19.08
C LEU A 33 -0.11 -26.90 17.91
N GLU A 34 0.40 -27.47 16.83
CA GLU A 34 0.63 -26.80 15.55
C GLU A 34 -0.66 -26.68 14.76
N ASP A 35 -0.74 -25.69 13.87
CA ASP A 35 -1.92 -25.43 13.05
C ASP A 35 -2.11 -26.52 11.98
N PRO A 36 -3.22 -27.28 11.99
CA PRO A 36 -3.47 -28.30 10.97
C PRO A 36 -3.54 -27.74 9.55
N ALA A 37 -3.84 -26.44 9.39
CA ALA A 37 -3.87 -25.79 8.09
C ALA A 37 -2.51 -25.84 7.37
N ILE A 38 -1.39 -25.89 8.11
CA ILE A 38 -0.04 -25.94 7.52
C ILE A 38 0.49 -27.36 7.30
N PHE A 39 -0.19 -28.40 7.83
CA PHE A 39 0.29 -29.78 7.73
C PHE A 39 0.46 -30.27 6.30
N PRO A 40 -0.44 -29.98 5.34
CA PRO A 40 -0.26 -30.48 4.00
C PRO A 40 1.03 -29.95 3.34
N ASP A 41 1.46 -28.73 3.66
CA ASP A 41 2.71 -28.15 3.15
C ASP A 41 3.95 -28.72 3.87
N LEU A 42 3.83 -28.98 5.17
CA LEU A 42 4.88 -29.68 5.93
C LEU A 42 5.06 -31.13 5.44
N VAL A 43 3.98 -31.79 5.04
CA VAL A 43 4.01 -33.14 4.45
C VAL A 43 4.60 -33.08 3.04
N ASP A 44 4.15 -32.15 2.19
CA ASP A 44 4.70 -31.97 0.83
C ASP A 44 6.20 -31.63 0.84
N SER A 45 6.67 -30.88 1.83
CA SER A 45 8.10 -30.54 2.01
C SER A 45 8.93 -31.65 2.67
N GLY A 46 8.28 -32.73 3.14
CA GLY A 46 8.93 -33.83 3.86
C GLY A 46 9.38 -33.47 5.29
N LEU A 47 8.90 -32.35 5.84
CA LEU A 47 9.19 -31.91 7.21
C LEU A 47 8.27 -32.58 8.26
N LEU A 48 7.12 -33.10 7.84
CA LEU A 48 6.14 -33.76 8.70
C LEU A 48 5.64 -35.05 8.05
N GLU A 49 5.57 -36.13 8.81
CA GLU A 49 4.89 -37.36 8.41
C GLU A 49 3.75 -37.62 9.39
N ILE A 50 2.51 -37.73 8.89
CA ILE A 50 1.34 -38.01 9.72
C ILE A 50 0.94 -39.47 9.52
N GLY A 51 1.22 -40.31 10.52
CA GLY A 51 0.84 -41.71 10.52
C GLY A 51 -0.64 -41.92 10.83
N GLU A 52 -1.21 -43.04 10.39
CA GLU A 52 -2.62 -43.42 10.65
C GLU A 52 -2.96 -43.52 12.15
N ASN A 53 -1.96 -43.69 13.02
CA ASN A 53 -2.09 -43.77 14.47
C ASN A 53 -2.06 -42.41 15.18
N THR A 54 -1.98 -41.30 14.45
CA THR A 54 -1.99 -39.94 15.02
C THR A 54 -3.37 -39.63 15.61
N LEU A 55 -3.39 -39.19 16.86
CA LEU A 55 -4.60 -38.79 17.57
C LEU A 55 -5.09 -37.43 17.10
N LYS A 56 -6.38 -37.15 17.28
CA LYS A 56 -7.00 -35.87 16.93
C LYS A 56 -6.85 -34.84 18.03
N ILE A 57 -6.95 -33.56 17.68
CA ILE A 57 -6.85 -32.45 18.64
C ILE A 57 -7.79 -32.65 19.84
N LYS A 58 -9.06 -33.01 19.62
CA LYS A 58 -10.02 -33.25 20.71
C LYS A 58 -9.66 -34.40 21.65
N GLU A 59 -8.86 -35.35 21.19
CA GLU A 59 -8.48 -36.55 21.95
C GLU A 59 -7.27 -36.29 22.85
N VAL A 60 -6.43 -35.31 22.49
CA VAL A 60 -5.18 -35.03 23.21
C VAL A 60 -5.28 -33.87 24.20
N LEU A 61 -6.25 -32.95 24.05
CA LEU A 61 -6.37 -31.80 24.93
C LEU A 61 -6.63 -32.24 26.38
N GLY A 62 -5.77 -31.80 27.30
CA GLY A 62 -5.77 -32.21 28.70
C GLY A 62 -5.00 -33.51 29.00
N ALA A 63 -4.52 -34.23 27.98
CA ALA A 63 -3.64 -35.37 28.16
C ALA A 63 -2.23 -34.92 28.58
N LYS A 64 -1.50 -35.81 29.26
CA LYS A 64 -0.15 -35.55 29.75
C LYS A 64 0.89 -36.21 28.86
N LEU A 65 1.87 -35.44 28.40
CA LEU A 65 3.00 -35.95 27.63
C LEU A 65 3.92 -36.80 28.52
N ILE A 66 4.16 -38.07 28.18
CA ILE A 66 4.98 -38.97 29.02
C ILE A 66 6.46 -38.98 28.67
N LYS A 67 6.83 -38.43 27.50
CA LYS A 67 8.22 -38.32 27.02
C LYS A 67 8.46 -36.95 26.41
N THR A 68 9.62 -36.36 26.68
CA THR A 68 10.05 -35.13 26.00
C THR A 68 10.05 -35.38 24.49
N SER A 69 9.34 -34.54 23.75
CA SER A 69 9.11 -34.69 22.32
C SER A 69 9.43 -33.38 21.61
N ASP A 70 10.08 -33.46 20.46
CA ASP A 70 10.50 -32.30 19.68
C ASP A 70 9.33 -31.71 18.86
N ALA A 71 9.55 -30.54 18.25
CA ALA A 71 8.57 -29.91 17.36
C ALA A 71 8.23 -30.82 16.17
N LEU A 72 7.04 -30.63 15.59
CA LEU A 72 6.51 -31.41 14.47
C LEU A 72 6.37 -32.92 14.75
N THR A 73 6.25 -33.30 16.02
CA THR A 73 5.97 -34.68 16.43
C THR A 73 4.45 -34.93 16.43
N PRO A 74 3.90 -35.85 15.61
CA PRO A 74 2.52 -36.29 15.72
C PRO A 74 2.28 -37.01 17.05
N LEU A 75 1.19 -36.67 17.74
CA LEU A 75 0.84 -37.25 19.03
C LEU A 75 0.09 -38.57 18.85
N THR A 76 0.64 -39.62 19.45
CA THR A 76 0.12 -40.99 19.42
C THR A 76 -0.11 -41.49 20.85
N ASN A 77 -0.86 -42.58 20.99
CA ASN A 77 -1.18 -43.16 22.31
C ASN A 77 0.05 -43.53 23.16
N ASP A 78 1.21 -43.81 22.54
CA ASP A 78 2.45 -44.15 23.24
C ASP A 78 3.23 -42.94 23.75
N LEU A 79 2.78 -41.72 23.44
CA LEU A 79 3.34 -40.45 23.89
C LEU A 79 2.48 -39.76 24.94
N LEU A 80 1.24 -40.21 25.16
CA LEU A 80 0.27 -39.54 26.02
C LEU A 80 -0.30 -40.45 27.11
N GLU A 81 -0.42 -39.91 28.31
CA GLU A 81 -1.19 -40.47 29.43
C GLU A 81 -2.50 -39.66 29.58
N GLY A 82 -3.65 -40.34 29.53
CA GLY A 82 -4.96 -39.70 29.70
C GLY A 82 -5.59 -39.11 28.43
N ALA A 83 -5.14 -39.50 27.24
CA ALA A 83 -5.84 -39.17 25.99
C ALA A 83 -7.23 -39.84 25.95
N ALA A 84 -8.24 -39.11 25.50
CA ALA A 84 -9.59 -39.64 25.39
C ALA A 84 -9.67 -40.64 24.23
N ALA A 85 -10.05 -41.89 24.50
CA ALA A 85 -10.25 -42.89 23.45
C ALA A 85 -11.50 -42.54 22.63
N ALA A 86 -11.37 -42.45 21.30
CA ALA A 86 -12.50 -42.32 20.38
C ALA A 86 -13.60 -43.34 20.70
N SER A 87 -14.72 -42.85 21.23
CA SER A 87 -15.97 -43.59 21.28
C SER A 87 -17.06 -42.77 20.59
N SER A 88 -17.67 -43.40 19.60
CA SER A 88 -18.91 -43.01 18.96
C SER A 88 -20.07 -43.18 19.95
N GLU A 89 -20.73 -42.09 20.35
CA GLU A 89 -22.20 -41.92 20.48
C GLU A 89 -22.60 -40.78 21.42
N SER A 90 -23.61 -40.02 20.96
CA SER A 90 -24.66 -39.24 21.63
C SER A 90 -24.36 -38.33 22.83
N VAL A 91 -24.82 -37.10 22.66
CA VAL A 91 -25.08 -36.04 23.64
C VAL A 91 -26.17 -36.47 24.65
N GLU A 92 -26.12 -35.87 25.86
CA GLU A 92 -26.94 -36.06 27.09
C GLU A 92 -26.23 -36.97 28.12
N ASP A 93 -25.95 -36.59 29.37
CA ASP A 93 -26.58 -35.64 30.29
C ASP A 93 -25.61 -35.44 31.47
N LEU A 94 -25.33 -34.19 31.90
CA LEU A 94 -24.93 -33.90 33.29
C LEU A 94 -25.42 -32.51 33.69
N LYS A 95 -26.63 -32.48 34.29
CA LYS A 95 -27.09 -31.39 35.16
C LYS A 95 -26.64 -31.67 36.60
N ALA A 96 -26.22 -30.58 37.28
CA ALA A 96 -26.46 -30.13 38.67
C ALA A 96 -26.37 -31.16 39.82
N GLU A 97 -25.81 -30.92 41.00
CA GLU A 97 -25.84 -29.80 41.98
C GLU A 97 -24.59 -29.96 42.91
N ASP A 98 -24.15 -29.10 43.84
CA ASP A 98 -24.83 -28.04 44.59
C ASP A 98 -23.83 -27.07 45.27
N LYS A 99 -24.38 -25.86 45.48
CA LYS A 99 -24.10 -24.72 46.38
C LYS A 99 -23.03 -24.76 47.50
N ALA A 100 -22.47 -23.57 47.76
CA ALA A 100 -22.71 -22.81 49.01
C ALA A 100 -22.57 -21.27 48.82
N GLU A 101 -23.68 -20.57 49.14
CA GLU A 101 -23.91 -19.23 49.76
C GLU A 101 -23.06 -18.01 49.36
N ILE A 102 -23.57 -16.97 48.68
CA ILE A 102 -24.59 -15.92 48.98
C ILE A 102 -24.28 -15.03 50.19
N SER A 103 -23.93 -13.76 49.91
CA SER A 103 -24.31 -12.59 50.71
C SER A 103 -24.88 -11.53 49.76
N SER A 104 -26.03 -10.97 50.12
CA SER A 104 -26.98 -10.28 49.24
C SER A 104 -27.07 -8.77 49.47
N ALA A 105 -26.96 -8.01 48.36
CA ALA A 105 -27.81 -6.87 47.93
C ALA A 105 -27.86 -5.56 48.78
N PRO A 106 -28.31 -4.40 48.25
CA PRO A 106 -29.01 -4.20 46.96
C PRO A 106 -28.53 -3.03 46.07
N VAL A 107 -28.99 -3.12 44.82
CA VAL A 107 -29.03 -2.08 43.78
C VAL A 107 -30.14 -1.07 44.10
N GLN A 108 -29.89 0.23 43.84
CA GLN A 108 -30.95 1.22 43.64
C GLN A 108 -30.74 1.99 42.33
N THR A 109 -31.83 2.03 41.56
CA THR A 109 -32.16 2.88 40.41
C THR A 109 -32.41 4.34 40.82
N ALA A 110 -32.00 5.33 40.02
CA ALA A 110 -32.85 6.42 39.49
C ALA A 110 -32.05 7.58 38.86
N SER A 111 -32.46 7.94 37.64
CA SER A 111 -32.66 9.27 37.02
C SER A 111 -31.80 10.50 37.37
N SER A 112 -31.25 11.08 36.30
CA SER A 112 -31.14 12.51 35.93
C SER A 112 -30.95 13.59 37.02
N VAL A 113 -29.82 14.30 36.96
CA VAL A 113 -29.63 15.68 37.46
C VAL A 113 -28.36 16.25 36.78
N SER A 114 -28.47 17.25 35.89
CA SER A 114 -28.37 18.70 36.15
C SER A 114 -27.04 19.16 36.77
N ALA A 115 -26.39 20.11 36.09
CA ALA A 115 -25.06 20.68 36.31
C ALA A 115 -24.73 21.16 37.73
N PRO A 116 -23.44 21.18 38.14
CA PRO A 116 -22.98 21.99 39.25
C PRO A 116 -22.58 23.40 38.77
N ALA A 117 -23.22 24.40 39.38
CA ALA A 117 -22.79 25.79 39.39
C ALA A 117 -21.58 25.97 40.31
N PHE A 118 -20.67 26.89 39.95
CA PHE A 118 -19.54 27.30 40.78
C PHE A 118 -19.94 28.43 41.74
N VAL A 119 -19.50 28.30 43.00
CA VAL A 119 -19.58 29.34 44.03
C VAL A 119 -18.15 29.76 44.37
N SER A 120 -17.89 31.08 44.36
CA SER A 120 -16.59 31.68 44.69
C SER A 120 -16.49 31.98 46.19
N SER A 121 -15.30 31.80 46.77
CA SER A 121 -14.91 32.43 48.04
C SER A 121 -13.39 32.55 48.17
N GLY A 122 -12.91 33.79 48.24
CA GLY A 122 -11.86 34.20 49.20
C GLY A 122 -10.38 34.05 48.81
N ASN A 123 -9.78 35.20 48.47
CA ASN A 123 -8.39 35.63 48.73
C ASN A 123 -7.22 34.68 48.42
N GLY A 124 -6.84 34.66 47.15
CA GLY A 124 -5.57 34.16 46.64
C GLY A 124 -5.67 33.93 45.15
N GLY A 125 -5.79 35.02 44.37
CA GLY A 125 -6.18 34.94 42.96
C GLY A 125 -5.14 34.26 42.09
N SER A 126 -5.33 32.98 41.81
CA SER A 126 -4.70 32.26 40.72
C SER A 126 -5.66 32.13 39.54
N VAL A 127 -5.13 32.25 38.32
CA VAL A 127 -5.89 31.96 37.10
C VAL A 127 -5.64 30.51 36.74
N ARG A 128 -6.72 29.74 36.64
CA ARG A 128 -6.69 28.34 36.20
C ARG A 128 -7.19 28.25 34.78
N ILE A 129 -6.33 27.78 33.88
CA ILE A 129 -6.70 27.50 32.49
C ILE A 129 -6.78 25.99 32.35
N HIS A 130 -7.93 25.52 31.87
CA HIS A 130 -8.17 24.12 31.54
C HIS A 130 -8.29 23.99 30.03
N ILE A 131 -7.46 23.12 29.44
CA ILE A 131 -7.43 22.86 28.00
C ILE A 131 -7.83 21.40 27.82
N GLY A 132 -9.00 21.19 27.22
CA GLY A 132 -9.68 19.88 27.18
C GLY A 132 -9.29 18.95 26.04
N GLU A 133 -8.43 19.36 25.10
CA GLU A 133 -7.96 18.48 24.02
C GLU A 133 -6.47 18.17 24.17
N GLY A 134 -6.17 16.88 24.40
CA GLY A 134 -4.81 16.35 24.39
C GLY A 134 -4.11 16.29 25.76
N LYS A 135 -4.65 15.45 26.65
CA LYS A 135 -4.19 15.13 28.03
C LYS A 135 -4.42 16.28 29.00
N ASP A 136 -5.30 16.06 29.99
CA ASP A 136 -5.75 17.03 31.00
C ASP A 136 -4.60 17.84 31.65
N ILE A 137 -4.27 18.99 31.07
CA ILE A 137 -3.25 19.90 31.59
C ILE A 137 -3.96 21.00 32.39
N ASN A 138 -3.65 21.06 33.67
CA ASN A 138 -4.11 22.10 34.57
C ASN A 138 -2.95 23.05 34.88
N LEU A 139 -3.01 24.26 34.34
CA LEU A 139 -2.02 25.30 34.61
C LEU A 139 -2.58 26.31 35.62
N GLU A 140 -1.83 26.55 36.69
CA GLU A 140 -2.16 27.53 37.72
C GLU A 140 -1.07 28.60 37.79
N PHE A 141 -1.43 29.86 37.52
CA PHE A 141 -0.50 30.99 37.61
C PHE A 141 -1.01 32.09 38.55
N PRO A 142 -0.11 32.79 39.27
CA PRO A 142 -0.47 33.99 40.00
C PRO A 142 -0.89 35.11 39.04
N LEU A 143 -1.93 35.88 39.41
CA LEU A 143 -2.47 36.97 38.58
C LEU A 143 -1.44 38.02 38.11
N SER A 144 -0.29 38.14 38.79
CA SER A 144 0.78 39.06 38.41
C SER A 144 1.46 38.73 37.06
N VAL A 145 1.42 37.47 36.62
CA VAL A 145 2.02 37.03 35.34
C VAL A 145 1.05 37.17 34.16
N ALA A 146 -0.26 37.05 34.39
CA ALA A 146 -1.26 37.18 33.33
C ALA A 146 -1.41 38.62 32.81
N ALA A 147 -1.12 39.63 33.65
CA ALA A 147 -1.20 41.05 33.28
C ALA A 147 -0.09 41.50 32.32
N SER A 148 1.07 40.80 32.27
CA SER A 148 2.15 41.12 31.32
C SER A 148 1.94 40.52 29.92
N MET A 149 0.97 39.62 29.77
CA MET A 149 0.65 38.93 28.50
C MET A 149 -0.57 39.53 27.77
N GLY A 150 -1.03 40.72 28.16
CA GLY A 150 -1.99 41.51 27.37
C GLY A 150 -3.43 40.96 27.29
N VAL A 151 -3.82 40.05 28.19
CA VAL A 151 -5.17 39.46 28.18
C VAL A 151 -6.12 40.35 28.96
N ALA A 152 -6.99 41.10 28.26
CA ALA A 152 -7.99 41.97 28.87
C ALA A 152 -9.25 41.17 29.27
N ALA A 153 -9.78 41.42 30.47
CA ALA A 153 -11.05 40.86 30.93
C ALA A 153 -12.25 41.59 30.29
N VAL A 154 -13.20 40.84 29.74
CA VAL A 154 -14.47 41.37 29.22
C VAL A 154 -15.59 41.09 30.24
N PRO A 155 -16.42 42.09 30.63
CA PRO A 155 -17.51 41.87 31.57
C PRO A 155 -18.73 41.21 30.91
N ALA A 156 -19.45 40.39 31.67
CA ALA A 156 -20.63 39.66 31.23
C ALA A 156 -21.88 40.56 31.08
N LEU A 157 -22.65 40.38 30.00
CA LEU A 157 -23.99 40.95 29.79
C LEU A 157 -25.02 39.84 29.50
N GLN A 158 -26.22 40.01 30.07
CA GLN A 158 -27.38 39.11 30.04
C GLN A 158 -28.10 39.05 28.67
N PRO A 159 -28.91 38.00 28.40
CA PRO A 159 -29.60 37.85 27.12
C PRO A 159 -30.99 38.53 27.11
N ALA A 160 -31.32 39.21 26.00
CA ALA A 160 -32.69 39.61 25.67
C ALA A 160 -32.95 39.51 24.16
N ALA A 161 -34.19 39.16 23.80
CA ALA A 161 -34.63 38.76 22.47
C ALA A 161 -35.19 39.91 21.58
N VAL A 162 -35.16 39.65 20.26
CA VAL A 162 -35.97 40.16 19.11
C VAL A 162 -36.08 41.69 18.81
N SER A 163 -35.60 42.12 17.62
CA SER A 163 -36.43 42.44 16.41
C SER A 163 -35.77 43.46 15.44
N ALA A 164 -36.01 43.21 14.14
CA ALA A 164 -36.16 44.11 12.98
C ALA A 164 -35.28 45.37 12.72
N ALA A 165 -34.55 45.28 11.60
CA ALA A 165 -34.51 46.20 10.44
C ALA A 165 -33.67 47.51 10.42
N ALA A 166 -32.78 47.51 9.42
CA ALA A 166 -32.42 48.55 8.45
C ALA A 166 -31.39 49.66 8.78
N GLY A 167 -30.26 49.63 8.05
CA GLY A 167 -29.67 50.82 7.42
C GLY A 167 -28.15 51.00 7.53
N GLY A 168 -27.44 50.84 6.40
CA GLY A 168 -26.20 51.60 6.10
C GLY A 168 -24.89 50.79 5.94
N VAL A 169 -24.46 50.59 4.70
CA VAL A 169 -23.10 50.16 4.30
C VAL A 169 -22.21 51.42 4.16
N PRO A 170 -20.87 51.35 4.33
CA PRO A 170 -20.03 51.02 3.18
C PRO A 170 -18.88 50.02 3.45
N GLN A 171 -18.53 49.39 2.34
CA GLN A 171 -17.68 48.24 2.06
C GLN A 171 -16.18 48.61 2.00
N ALA A 172 -15.31 47.70 2.43
CA ALA A 172 -13.94 47.55 1.94
C ALA A 172 -13.56 46.06 2.00
N GLU A 173 -13.05 45.57 0.87
CA GLU A 173 -12.97 44.17 0.46
C GLU A 173 -11.70 43.45 0.96
N ALA A 174 -11.84 42.16 1.27
CA ALA A 174 -10.75 41.18 1.19
C ALA A 174 -11.32 39.92 0.54
N GLY A 175 -10.85 39.64 -0.67
CA GLY A 175 -11.37 38.62 -1.58
C GLY A 175 -11.10 37.20 -1.11
N VAL A 176 -12.16 36.39 -1.22
CA VAL A 176 -12.17 34.93 -1.08
C VAL A 176 -12.11 34.35 -2.48
N ALA A 177 -11.12 33.52 -2.80
CA ALA A 177 -11.18 32.62 -3.95
C ALA A 177 -11.88 31.33 -3.50
N GLY A 178 -13.21 31.37 -3.49
CA GLY A 178 -14.05 30.21 -3.23
C GLY A 178 -14.34 29.48 -4.53
N GLY A 179 -13.97 28.20 -4.61
CA GLY A 179 -14.44 27.32 -5.67
C GLY A 179 -15.96 27.19 -5.61
N GLU A 180 -16.63 27.49 -6.72
CA GLU A 180 -18.08 27.38 -6.87
C GLU A 180 -18.52 25.93 -6.66
N SER A 181 -19.12 25.64 -5.50
CA SER A 181 -19.92 24.42 -5.32
C SER A 181 -21.31 24.67 -5.92
N LYS A 182 -21.51 24.30 -7.18
CA LYS A 182 -22.86 24.13 -7.72
C LYS A 182 -23.50 22.95 -7.01
N LYS A 183 -24.53 23.22 -6.19
CA LYS A 183 -25.53 22.23 -5.81
C LYS A 183 -26.18 21.73 -7.11
N ILE A 184 -25.88 20.49 -7.46
CA ILE A 184 -26.64 19.72 -8.46
C ILE A 184 -27.60 18.85 -7.66
N GLU A 185 -28.91 18.97 -7.94
CA GLU A 185 -29.86 17.93 -7.56
C GLU A 185 -29.49 16.65 -8.32
N GLY A 186 -28.98 15.65 -7.61
CA GLY A 186 -28.56 14.35 -8.13
C GLY A 186 -27.68 13.61 -7.13
N ASP A 187 -27.65 12.28 -7.20
CA ASP A 187 -26.87 11.39 -6.32
C ASP A 187 -25.33 11.56 -6.47
N GLU A 188 -24.86 12.38 -7.41
CA GLU A 188 -23.43 12.57 -7.70
C GLU A 188 -22.90 13.95 -7.28
N ARG A 189 -21.78 13.96 -6.56
CA ARG A 189 -21.04 15.17 -6.19
C ARG A 189 -19.63 15.16 -6.77
N VAL A 190 -19.32 16.13 -7.62
CA VAL A 190 -17.94 16.37 -8.08
C VAL A 190 -17.11 16.91 -6.91
N MET A 191 -15.98 16.26 -6.64
CA MET A 191 -15.06 16.64 -5.56
C MET A 191 -13.91 17.49 -6.07
N ARG A 192 -13.33 17.11 -7.21
CA ARG A 192 -12.14 17.73 -7.81
C ARG A 192 -11.97 17.27 -9.25
N THR A 193 -11.21 18.05 -9.99
CA THR A 193 -10.85 17.79 -11.38
C THR A 193 -9.36 18.02 -11.57
N LEU A 194 -8.73 17.15 -12.35
CA LEU A 194 -7.36 17.25 -12.80
C LEU A 194 -7.35 17.19 -14.32
N LYS A 195 -6.60 18.09 -14.96
CA LYS A 195 -6.34 18.04 -16.39
C LYS A 195 -4.88 17.77 -16.65
N ARG A 196 -4.59 16.89 -17.61
CA ARG A 196 -3.25 16.72 -18.17
C ARG A 196 -3.21 17.26 -19.58
N ARG A 197 -2.18 18.06 -19.88
CA ARG A 197 -1.91 18.61 -21.21
C ARG A 197 -0.63 17.99 -21.74
N HIS A 198 -0.72 17.35 -22.88
CA HIS A 198 0.37 16.55 -23.41
C HIS A 198 1.15 17.32 -24.48
N LEU A 199 2.47 17.35 -24.31
CA LEU A 199 3.42 17.86 -25.30
C LEU A 199 4.17 16.67 -25.89
N LYS A 200 4.14 16.53 -27.21
CA LYS A 200 4.80 15.42 -27.90
C LYS A 200 6.28 15.73 -28.11
N ILE A 201 7.15 14.83 -27.65
CA ILE A 201 8.58 14.85 -27.92
C ILE A 201 8.94 13.73 -28.89
N GLU A 202 9.61 14.08 -29.98
CA GLU A 202 10.09 13.13 -31.00
C GLU A 202 11.62 13.05 -31.03
N LYS A 203 12.30 13.97 -30.34
CA LYS A 203 13.75 14.06 -30.32
C LYS A 203 14.25 14.67 -29.01
N VAL A 204 15.36 14.15 -28.49
CA VAL A 204 16.08 14.74 -27.35
C VAL A 204 17.53 14.99 -27.77
N GLU A 205 18.03 16.21 -27.53
CA GLU A 205 19.40 16.60 -27.86
C GLU A 205 20.10 17.27 -26.69
N ILE A 206 21.43 17.16 -26.64
CA ILE A 206 22.24 17.96 -25.72
C ILE A 206 22.50 19.32 -26.37
N GLY A 207 22.14 20.40 -25.67
CA GLY A 207 22.27 21.78 -26.13
C GLY A 207 22.95 22.69 -25.11
N ASP A 208 22.98 23.99 -25.40
CA ASP A 208 23.56 25.00 -24.50
C ASP A 208 22.61 25.38 -23.34
N GLU A 209 21.30 25.16 -23.50
CA GLU A 209 20.26 25.41 -22.50
C GLU A 209 19.19 24.31 -22.55
N THR A 210 18.48 24.09 -21.43
CA THR A 210 17.36 23.17 -21.37
C THR A 210 16.08 23.89 -21.81
N LYS A 211 15.47 23.44 -22.90
CA LYS A 211 14.28 24.06 -23.49
C LYS A 211 13.52 23.10 -24.41
N ILE A 212 12.29 23.46 -24.76
CA ILE A 212 11.49 22.73 -25.73
C ILE A 212 11.26 23.62 -26.96
N GLU A 213 11.68 23.16 -28.13
CA GLU A 213 11.43 23.82 -29.42
C GLU A 213 10.76 22.85 -30.39
N GLY A 214 9.51 23.14 -30.75
CA GLY A 214 8.70 22.21 -31.54
C GLY A 214 8.51 20.88 -30.78
N THR A 215 8.93 19.78 -31.39
CA THR A 215 8.91 18.42 -30.79
C THR A 215 10.29 17.98 -30.28
N THR A 216 11.25 18.90 -30.15
CA THR A 216 12.60 18.60 -29.66
C THR A 216 12.80 19.15 -28.26
N LEU A 217 13.20 18.28 -27.33
CA LEU A 217 13.69 18.65 -26.00
C LEU A 217 15.21 18.79 -26.04
N TYR A 218 15.71 19.98 -25.73
CA TYR A 218 17.12 20.23 -25.50
C TYR A 218 17.41 20.10 -24.01
N ILE A 219 18.49 19.41 -23.64
CA ILE A 219 19.00 19.31 -22.27
C ILE A 219 20.36 20.00 -22.21
N ARG A 220 20.55 20.88 -21.24
CA ARG A 220 21.77 21.65 -21.06
C ARG A 220 22.98 20.75 -20.83
N LYS A 221 24.02 20.99 -21.62
CA LYS A 221 25.31 20.31 -21.50
C LYS A 221 25.97 20.60 -20.14
N GLY A 222 26.42 19.56 -19.45
CA GLY A 222 27.17 19.68 -18.20
C GLY A 222 26.31 19.72 -16.94
N ILE A 223 24.98 19.62 -17.07
CA ILE A 223 24.03 19.57 -15.95
C ILE A 223 24.33 18.40 -15.00
N GLU A 224 24.92 17.32 -15.50
CA GLU A 224 25.30 16.14 -14.71
C GLU A 224 26.26 16.48 -13.56
N LYS A 225 27.15 17.47 -13.75
CA LYS A 225 28.10 17.89 -12.71
C LYS A 225 27.39 18.59 -11.55
N GLU A 226 26.48 19.48 -11.88
CA GLU A 226 25.67 20.19 -10.89
C GLU A 226 24.76 19.22 -10.13
N ALA A 227 24.18 18.24 -10.83
CA ALA A 227 23.39 17.17 -10.21
C ALA A 227 24.20 16.38 -9.17
N VAL A 228 25.44 15.99 -9.50
CA VAL A 228 26.36 15.31 -8.56
C VAL A 228 26.66 16.20 -7.35
N GLU A 229 26.95 17.48 -7.56
CA GLU A 229 27.27 18.43 -6.50
C GLU A 229 26.12 18.65 -5.50
N THR A 230 24.88 18.33 -5.89
CA THR A 230 23.73 18.41 -4.97
C THR A 230 23.70 17.31 -3.90
N GLN A 231 24.42 16.20 -4.10
CA GLN A 231 24.32 15.01 -3.24
C GLN A 231 25.67 14.48 -2.78
N GLU A 232 25.89 14.45 -1.46
CA GLU A 232 27.18 14.03 -0.88
C GLU A 232 27.57 12.58 -1.17
N LEU A 233 26.60 11.69 -1.42
CA LEU A 233 26.83 10.26 -1.65
C LEU A 233 26.98 9.91 -3.13
N VAL A 234 26.70 10.84 -4.04
CA VAL A 234 26.86 10.63 -5.48
C VAL A 234 28.31 10.93 -5.86
N VAL A 235 28.97 9.94 -6.47
CA VAL A 235 30.36 10.04 -6.94
C VAL A 235 30.39 10.50 -8.40
N SER A 236 29.49 9.96 -9.22
CA SER A 236 29.32 10.39 -10.60
C SER A 236 27.90 10.13 -11.09
N LEU A 237 27.50 10.90 -12.10
CA LEU A 237 26.24 10.71 -12.82
C LEU A 237 26.54 10.83 -14.31
N LYS A 238 26.12 9.84 -15.08
CA LYS A 238 26.17 9.86 -16.54
C LYS A 238 24.75 10.01 -17.08
N LEU A 239 24.59 10.92 -18.04
CA LEU A 239 23.33 11.16 -18.74
C LEU A 239 23.43 10.61 -20.17
N ASP A 240 22.60 9.61 -20.50
CA ASP A 240 22.53 9.01 -21.83
C ASP A 240 21.15 9.23 -22.46
N ILE A 241 21.13 9.48 -23.77
CA ILE A 241 19.90 9.51 -24.57
C ILE A 241 19.77 8.20 -25.34
N ILE A 242 18.85 7.36 -24.90
CA ILE A 242 18.57 6.04 -25.48
C ILE A 242 17.35 6.14 -26.39
N THR A 243 17.60 5.98 -27.69
CA THR A 243 16.56 5.90 -28.73
C THR A 243 16.26 4.44 -29.07
N PRO A 244 15.18 4.12 -29.80
CA PRO A 244 14.78 2.72 -30.06
C PRO A 244 15.86 1.84 -30.71
N ASP A 245 16.74 2.43 -31.53
CA ASP A 245 17.89 1.74 -32.15
C ASP A 245 18.98 1.34 -31.13
N LYS A 246 18.89 1.80 -29.89
CA LYS A 246 19.85 1.55 -28.81
C LYS A 246 19.31 0.64 -27.71
N TYR A 247 18.11 0.07 -27.84
CA TYR A 247 17.55 -0.82 -26.80
C TYR A 247 18.33 -2.13 -26.59
N SER A 248 19.21 -2.52 -27.51
CA SER A 248 20.11 -3.67 -27.33
C SER A 248 21.36 -3.35 -26.48
N GLN A 249 21.47 -2.12 -25.96
CA GLN A 249 22.59 -1.73 -25.10
C GLN A 249 22.38 -2.25 -23.68
N TYR A 250 23.51 -2.54 -23.03
CA TYR A 250 23.52 -2.87 -21.60
C TYR A 250 23.12 -1.66 -20.76
N SER A 251 22.34 -1.91 -19.72
CA SER A 251 21.99 -0.98 -18.67
C SER A 251 22.22 -1.62 -17.32
N GLU A 252 22.62 -0.80 -16.33
CA GLU A 252 22.49 -1.17 -14.92
C GLU A 252 21.01 -1.30 -14.55
N THR A 253 20.77 -1.89 -13.36
CA THR A 253 19.42 -2.14 -12.86
C THR A 253 18.59 -0.85 -12.84
N ILE A 254 17.35 -0.98 -13.29
CA ILE A 254 16.39 0.11 -13.29
C ILE A 254 15.80 0.23 -11.89
N MET A 255 16.11 1.35 -11.23
CA MET A 255 15.53 1.69 -9.94
C MET A 255 14.13 2.30 -10.13
N ASP A 256 13.98 3.15 -11.15
CA ASP A 256 12.71 3.83 -11.41
C ASP A 256 12.55 4.27 -12.88
N VAL A 257 11.29 4.36 -13.28
CA VAL A 257 10.83 4.93 -14.55
C VAL A 257 9.86 6.03 -14.19
N GLN A 258 10.14 7.24 -14.64
CA GLN A 258 9.39 8.43 -14.23
C GLN A 258 8.75 9.11 -15.46
N PRO A 259 7.48 9.51 -15.37
CA PRO A 259 6.92 10.47 -16.32
C PRO A 259 7.63 11.81 -16.11
N ILE A 260 7.77 12.58 -17.18
CA ILE A 260 8.31 13.94 -17.09
C ILE A 260 7.12 14.91 -17.17
N ALA A 261 6.76 15.48 -16.03
CA ALA A 261 5.59 16.33 -15.90
C ALA A 261 5.84 17.49 -14.93
N ALA A 262 5.09 18.58 -15.12
CA ALA A 262 5.18 19.79 -14.30
C ALA A 262 3.79 20.39 -14.06
N LYS A 263 3.55 20.90 -12.84
CA LYS A 263 2.32 21.65 -12.53
C LYS A 263 2.31 22.98 -13.27
N GLU A 264 1.25 23.20 -14.06
CA GLU A 264 0.93 24.49 -14.66
C GLU A 264 0.04 25.31 -13.72
N GLU A 265 -0.98 24.68 -13.14
CA GLU A 265 -1.94 25.32 -12.24
C GLU A 265 -2.36 24.35 -11.12
N GLY A 266 -2.57 24.88 -9.91
CA GLY A 266 -3.06 24.13 -8.76
C GLY A 266 -1.99 23.29 -8.07
N GLU A 267 -2.43 22.49 -7.09
CA GLU A 267 -1.62 21.53 -6.36
C GLU A 267 -1.84 20.12 -6.94
N LEU A 268 -1.04 19.13 -6.50
CA LEU A 268 -1.22 17.75 -6.93
C LEU A 268 -2.68 17.29 -6.78
N GLY A 269 -3.20 16.64 -7.82
CA GLY A 269 -4.57 16.13 -7.87
C GLY A 269 -5.64 17.18 -8.20
N THR A 270 -5.26 18.41 -8.50
CA THR A 270 -6.16 19.48 -8.95
C THR A 270 -5.53 20.33 -10.06
N GLY A 271 -6.35 21.10 -10.79
CA GLY A 271 -5.85 22.06 -11.76
C GLY A 271 -5.28 21.39 -13.01
N VAL A 272 -4.12 21.85 -13.46
CA VAL A 272 -3.54 21.48 -14.76
C VAL A 272 -2.08 21.04 -14.61
N THR A 273 -1.75 19.90 -15.20
CA THR A 273 -0.40 19.33 -15.28
C THR A 273 0.01 19.19 -16.74
N ARG A 274 1.21 19.66 -17.09
CA ARG A 274 1.78 19.42 -18.42
C ARG A 274 2.65 18.17 -18.37
N VAL A 275 2.53 17.31 -19.38
CA VAL A 275 3.21 16.01 -19.45
C VAL A 275 3.92 15.90 -20.79
N LEU A 276 5.15 15.39 -20.78
CA LEU A 276 5.87 15.03 -22.00
C LEU A 276 5.53 13.61 -22.43
N ASP A 277 5.09 13.45 -23.68
CA ASP A 277 4.85 12.15 -24.32
C ASP A 277 6.02 11.79 -25.24
N GLY A 278 6.29 10.48 -25.37
CA GLY A 278 7.36 9.96 -26.23
C GLY A 278 8.75 9.98 -25.58
N VAL A 279 8.86 10.46 -24.33
CA VAL A 279 10.09 10.52 -23.56
C VAL A 279 9.84 10.23 -22.08
N VAL A 280 10.75 9.49 -21.46
CA VAL A 280 10.74 9.18 -20.02
C VAL A 280 12.10 9.38 -19.39
N MET A 281 12.10 9.58 -18.07
CA MET A 281 13.30 9.54 -17.26
C MET A 281 13.51 8.11 -16.73
N LEU A 282 14.67 7.52 -16.98
CA LEU A 282 15.06 6.18 -16.55
C LEU A 282 16.22 6.28 -15.55
N VAL A 283 15.98 5.91 -14.30
CA VAL A 283 16.96 6.03 -13.22
C VAL A 283 17.61 4.68 -12.96
N THR A 284 18.93 4.61 -13.09
CA THR A 284 19.75 3.41 -12.91
C THR A 284 20.97 3.71 -12.04
N GLY A 285 21.56 2.70 -11.40
CA GLY A 285 22.80 2.95 -10.67
C GLY A 285 23.42 1.76 -9.97
N THR A 286 24.66 1.99 -9.55
CA THR A 286 25.51 1.07 -8.78
C THR A 286 26.23 1.83 -7.67
N ASP A 287 26.89 1.11 -6.76
CA ASP A 287 27.95 1.71 -5.97
C ASP A 287 29.30 1.75 -6.72
N GLU A 288 30.33 2.34 -6.12
CA GLU A 288 31.71 2.38 -6.66
C GLU A 288 32.34 1.00 -6.90
N GLY A 289 31.82 -0.05 -6.24
CA GLY A 289 32.22 -1.43 -6.45
C GLY A 289 31.55 -2.09 -7.67
N GLY A 290 30.62 -1.39 -8.33
CA GLY A 290 29.78 -1.94 -9.40
C GLY A 290 28.64 -2.82 -8.89
N VAL A 291 28.33 -2.77 -7.59
CA VAL A 291 27.20 -3.51 -7.02
C VAL A 291 25.91 -2.78 -7.36
N GLN A 292 24.95 -3.51 -7.93
CA GLN A 292 23.63 -2.98 -8.28
C GLN A 292 22.92 -2.38 -7.06
N ILE A 293 22.18 -1.31 -7.27
CA ILE A 293 21.27 -0.76 -6.26
C ILE A 293 19.95 -1.55 -6.33
N GLY A 294 19.90 -2.68 -5.61
CA GLY A 294 18.79 -3.62 -5.58
C GLY A 294 18.95 -4.68 -4.47
N GLU A 295 17.95 -5.56 -4.29
CA GLU A 295 17.96 -6.60 -3.25
C GLU A 295 17.95 -8.04 -3.80
N PHE A 296 16.78 -8.59 -4.16
CA PHE A 296 16.60 -10.02 -4.47
C PHE A 296 16.94 -10.37 -5.93
N GLY A 297 17.08 -9.35 -6.78
CA GLY A 297 17.44 -9.47 -8.19
C GLY A 297 17.64 -8.09 -8.80
N SER A 298 18.00 -8.05 -10.07
CA SER A 298 18.30 -6.83 -10.79
C SER A 298 17.97 -6.97 -12.28
N SER A 299 17.53 -5.87 -12.87
CA SER A 299 17.10 -5.81 -14.28
C SER A 299 18.26 -5.46 -15.22
N GLU A 300 19.51 -5.53 -14.75
CA GLU A 300 20.70 -5.21 -15.50
C GLU A 300 20.88 -6.14 -16.71
N GLY A 301 21.33 -5.57 -17.81
CA GLY A 301 21.45 -6.26 -19.09
C GLY A 301 20.88 -5.45 -20.25
N GLU A 302 20.60 -6.13 -21.35
CA GLU A 302 20.06 -5.49 -22.55
C GLU A 302 18.62 -5.03 -22.30
N LEU A 303 18.36 -3.73 -22.48
CA LEU A 303 17.04 -3.12 -22.18
C LEU A 303 15.88 -3.85 -22.88
N GLU A 304 16.05 -4.22 -24.15
CA GLU A 304 15.00 -4.91 -24.93
C GLU A 304 14.64 -6.32 -24.43
N LYS A 305 15.48 -6.91 -23.59
CA LYS A 305 15.30 -8.26 -23.03
C LYS A 305 14.82 -8.24 -21.57
N ASN A 306 15.02 -7.10 -20.89
CA ASN A 306 14.80 -6.97 -19.44
C ASN A 306 13.70 -5.96 -19.05
N ILE A 307 12.98 -5.40 -20.02
CA ILE A 307 11.82 -4.53 -19.78
C ILE A 307 10.57 -5.14 -20.41
N MET A 308 9.51 -5.34 -19.63
CA MET A 308 8.19 -5.55 -20.21
C MET A 308 7.60 -4.23 -20.66
N TRP A 309 7.54 -4.04 -21.98
CA TRP A 309 7.05 -2.83 -22.64
C TRP A 309 5.56 -2.58 -22.36
N GLY A 310 5.18 -1.31 -22.26
CA GLY A 310 3.77 -0.90 -22.20
C GLY A 310 3.07 -1.18 -20.88
N ARG A 311 3.76 -1.75 -19.90
CA ARG A 311 3.22 -1.90 -18.53
C ARG A 311 3.03 -0.53 -17.89
N PRO A 312 2.12 -0.38 -16.91
CA PRO A 312 1.88 0.90 -16.24
C PRO A 312 3.16 1.55 -15.71
N GLY A 313 4.07 0.74 -15.14
CA GLY A 313 5.36 1.20 -14.62
C GLY A 313 6.53 1.19 -15.62
N SER A 314 6.36 0.69 -16.83
CA SER A 314 7.45 0.51 -17.78
C SER A 314 7.46 1.57 -18.88
N PRO A 315 8.57 1.72 -19.61
CA PRO A 315 8.58 2.44 -20.87
C PRO A 315 7.63 1.82 -21.91
N ASP A 316 7.00 2.66 -22.72
CA ASP A 316 6.28 2.25 -23.91
C ASP A 316 7.31 2.00 -25.04
N LYS A 317 7.06 0.98 -25.88
CA LYS A 317 8.00 0.65 -26.95
C LYS A 317 8.04 1.77 -27.98
N GLY A 318 9.23 2.34 -28.20
CA GLY A 318 9.45 3.45 -29.12
C GLY A 318 9.76 4.78 -28.43
N GLU A 319 9.61 4.88 -27.11
CA GLU A 319 9.97 6.07 -26.35
C GLU A 319 11.48 6.32 -26.27
N ILE A 320 11.84 7.59 -26.13
CA ILE A 320 13.22 8.01 -25.86
C ILE A 320 13.44 7.96 -24.35
N PHE A 321 14.55 7.38 -23.90
CA PHE A 321 14.94 7.44 -22.50
C PHE A 321 15.99 8.52 -22.30
N ILE A 322 15.70 9.43 -21.39
CA ILE A 322 16.73 10.19 -20.70
C ILE A 322 17.16 9.28 -19.56
N LYS A 323 18.30 8.62 -19.70
CA LYS A 323 18.79 7.64 -18.72
C LYS A 323 19.86 8.28 -17.85
N THR A 324 19.67 8.27 -16.54
CA THR A 324 20.73 8.57 -15.56
C THR A 324 21.33 7.27 -15.07
N GLU A 325 22.65 7.19 -15.12
CA GLU A 325 23.45 6.14 -14.50
C GLU A 325 24.25 6.77 -13.37
N VAL A 326 23.82 6.49 -12.14
CA VAL A 326 24.38 7.09 -10.94
C VAL A 326 25.31 6.10 -10.25
N VAL A 327 26.53 6.54 -9.93
CA VAL A 327 27.45 5.81 -9.06
C VAL A 327 27.45 6.48 -7.70
N ILE A 328 27.02 5.74 -6.68
CA ILE A 328 27.06 6.17 -5.28
C ILE A 328 28.28 5.59 -4.55
N LYS A 329 28.63 6.15 -3.39
CA LYS A 329 29.76 5.67 -2.57
C LYS A 329 29.64 4.18 -2.26
N ALA A 330 30.77 3.49 -2.27
CA ALA A 330 30.85 2.05 -1.94
C ALA A 330 30.05 1.70 -0.68
N HIS A 331 29.32 0.58 -0.71
CA HIS A 331 28.54 0.03 0.41
C HIS A 331 27.32 0.85 0.86
N THR A 332 26.93 1.89 0.12
CA THR A 332 25.71 2.66 0.40
C THR A 332 24.50 2.20 -0.42
N ASN A 333 24.65 1.20 -1.28
CA ASN A 333 23.58 0.68 -2.15
C ASN A 333 22.43 0.00 -1.40
N MET A 334 22.69 -0.55 -0.22
CA MET A 334 21.66 -1.18 0.63
C MET A 334 21.19 -0.27 1.77
N GLU A 335 21.61 1.00 1.78
CA GLU A 335 21.25 1.96 2.82
C GLU A 335 20.42 3.09 2.22
N ARG A 336 19.30 3.44 2.86
CA ARG A 336 18.33 4.43 2.37
C ARG A 336 18.94 5.71 1.79
N PRO A 337 19.97 6.32 2.43
CA PRO A 337 20.59 7.53 1.90
C PRO A 337 21.18 7.36 0.49
N GLY A 338 21.67 6.17 0.13
CA GLY A 338 22.29 5.89 -1.16
C GLY A 338 21.32 5.99 -2.35
N PRO A 339 20.29 5.13 -2.44
CA PRO A 339 19.25 5.23 -3.46
C PRO A 339 18.58 6.61 -3.46
N LEU A 340 18.27 7.17 -2.29
CA LEU A 340 17.67 8.50 -2.18
C LEU A 340 18.55 9.59 -2.81
N ALA A 341 19.88 9.53 -2.61
CA ALA A 341 20.81 10.45 -3.24
C ALA A 341 20.81 10.28 -4.77
N ALA A 342 20.78 9.04 -5.29
CA ALA A 342 20.72 8.80 -6.73
C ALA A 342 19.45 9.37 -7.39
N HIS A 343 18.31 9.21 -6.72
CA HIS A 343 17.04 9.76 -7.16
C HIS A 343 17.03 11.30 -7.12
N ARG A 344 17.53 11.92 -6.04
CA ARG A 344 17.61 13.38 -5.94
C ARG A 344 18.53 14.02 -6.98
N ALA A 345 19.68 13.40 -7.27
CA ALA A 345 20.57 13.87 -8.33
C ALA A 345 19.90 13.76 -9.71
N SER A 346 19.15 12.67 -9.97
CA SER A 346 18.40 12.51 -11.23
C SER A 346 17.23 13.49 -11.34
N ASP A 347 16.52 13.75 -10.24
CA ASP A 347 15.42 14.70 -10.18
C ASP A 347 15.89 16.15 -10.34
N TYR A 348 17.15 16.48 -10.03
CA TYR A 348 17.73 17.79 -10.34
C TYR A 348 17.69 18.09 -11.85
N ILE A 349 18.04 17.09 -12.68
CA ILE A 349 17.98 17.21 -14.15
C ILE A 349 16.52 17.33 -14.60
N THR A 350 15.64 16.51 -14.02
CA THR A 350 14.21 16.53 -14.33
C THR A 350 13.57 17.86 -13.95
N ASP A 351 13.95 18.49 -12.83
CA ASP A 351 13.47 19.80 -12.41
C ASP A 351 13.85 20.91 -13.39
N GLU A 352 15.04 20.86 -14.00
CA GLU A 352 15.39 21.79 -15.08
C GLU A 352 14.49 21.57 -16.31
N ILE A 353 14.16 20.32 -16.63
CA ILE A 353 13.18 20.01 -17.70
C ILE A 353 11.78 20.51 -17.31
N ARG A 354 11.36 20.40 -16.05
CA ARG A 354 10.06 20.91 -15.57
C ARG A 354 9.94 22.42 -15.79
N LYS A 355 11.02 23.19 -15.60
CA LYS A 355 11.04 24.63 -15.91
C LYS A 355 10.80 24.87 -17.40
N ALA A 356 11.47 24.13 -18.27
CA ALA A 356 11.24 24.20 -19.72
C ALA A 356 9.80 23.81 -20.12
N ILE A 357 9.18 22.82 -19.46
CA ILE A 357 7.77 22.45 -19.69
C ILE A 357 6.82 23.61 -19.39
N LYS A 358 7.06 24.34 -18.29
CA LYS A 358 6.23 25.48 -17.89
C LYS A 358 6.36 26.66 -18.86
N GLU A 359 7.55 26.86 -19.42
CA GLU A 359 7.83 27.92 -20.40
C GLU A 359 7.44 27.56 -21.84
N ALA A 360 7.21 26.27 -22.13
CA ALA A 360 6.85 25.80 -23.46
C ALA A 360 5.58 26.46 -23.99
N ASP A 361 5.59 26.77 -25.29
CA ASP A 361 4.46 27.40 -25.97
C ASP A 361 3.22 26.49 -25.93
N ALA A 362 2.07 27.04 -25.54
CA ALA A 362 0.82 26.31 -25.43
C ALA A 362 0.34 25.71 -26.77
N SER A 363 0.78 26.24 -27.92
CA SER A 363 0.51 25.68 -29.24
C SER A 363 1.16 24.31 -29.49
N LEU A 364 2.12 23.90 -28.63
CA LEU A 364 2.74 22.57 -28.68
C LEU A 364 1.90 21.49 -27.99
N ILE A 365 0.80 21.86 -27.32
CA ILE A 365 -0.12 20.90 -26.70
C ILE A 365 -0.85 20.13 -27.81
N VAL A 366 -0.68 18.82 -27.84
CA VAL A 366 -1.28 17.94 -28.86
C VAL A 366 -2.54 17.23 -28.38
N SER A 367 -2.71 17.06 -27.07
CA SER A 367 -3.90 16.45 -26.48
C SER A 367 -4.13 16.91 -25.05
N GLU A 368 -5.37 16.77 -24.58
CA GLU A 368 -5.75 17.01 -23.19
C GLU A 368 -6.54 15.80 -22.67
N GLU A 369 -6.29 15.44 -21.41
CA GLU A 369 -7.00 14.40 -20.66
C GLU A 369 -7.62 15.05 -19.41
N GLU A 370 -8.87 14.73 -19.09
CA GLU A 370 -9.56 15.24 -17.90
C GLU A 370 -9.98 14.07 -16.99
N PHE A 371 -9.56 14.14 -15.73
CA PHE A 371 -9.99 13.25 -14.67
C PHE A 371 -10.91 13.99 -13.72
N VAL A 372 -12.08 13.41 -13.44
CA VAL A 372 -13.05 13.97 -12.52
C VAL A 372 -13.28 12.96 -11.41
N GLN A 373 -12.93 13.33 -10.18
CA GLN A 373 -13.33 12.53 -9.03
C GLN A 373 -14.73 12.93 -8.59
N LYS A 374 -15.62 11.97 -8.60
CA LYS A 374 -16.99 12.09 -8.10
C LYS A 374 -17.17 11.28 -6.81
N ARG A 375 -18.22 11.64 -6.07
CA ARG A 375 -18.80 10.82 -5.00
C ARG A 375 -20.20 10.42 -5.42
N HIS A 376 -20.53 9.14 -5.26
CA HIS A 376 -21.81 8.56 -5.64
C HIS A 376 -22.61 8.20 -4.40
N SER A 377 -23.46 9.13 -3.94
CA SER A 377 -24.29 8.93 -2.76
C SER A 377 -25.20 7.71 -2.93
N GLY A 378 -25.28 6.86 -1.90
CA GLY A 378 -26.09 5.63 -1.94
C GLY A 378 -25.44 4.44 -2.66
N LYS A 379 -24.26 4.60 -3.28
CA LYS A 379 -23.44 3.47 -3.76
C LYS A 379 -22.54 2.94 -2.65
N LYS A 380 -22.03 1.72 -2.86
CA LYS A 380 -21.09 1.07 -1.95
C LYS A 380 -19.77 1.83 -1.93
N LYS A 381 -19.31 2.23 -0.74
CA LYS A 381 -18.10 3.02 -0.54
C LYS A 381 -16.88 2.13 -0.58
N VAL A 382 -15.98 2.40 -1.52
CA VAL A 382 -14.78 1.61 -1.76
C VAL A 382 -13.53 2.44 -1.45
N VAL A 383 -12.55 1.81 -0.81
CA VAL A 383 -11.21 2.38 -0.58
C VAL A 383 -10.16 1.47 -1.20
N ILE A 384 -9.18 2.07 -1.88
CA ILE A 384 -7.99 1.35 -2.33
C ILE A 384 -6.91 1.54 -1.27
N VAL A 385 -6.27 0.46 -0.84
CA VAL A 385 -5.13 0.48 0.08
C VAL A 385 -3.90 0.02 -0.69
N LYS A 386 -2.91 0.90 -0.84
CA LYS A 386 -1.62 0.59 -1.48
C LYS A 386 -0.59 0.37 -0.38
N GLU A 387 -0.22 -0.88 -0.10
CA GLU A 387 0.98 -1.15 0.68
C GLU A 387 2.20 -0.88 -0.21
N ILE A 388 3.07 0.02 0.26
CA ILE A 388 4.25 0.49 -0.44
C ILE A 388 5.51 0.23 0.37
N MET A 389 6.65 0.26 -0.32
CA MET A 389 7.97 0.08 0.29
C MET A 389 8.17 0.99 1.51
N GLY A 390 8.54 0.36 2.62
CA GLY A 390 8.68 1.02 3.92
C GLY A 390 9.58 0.27 4.91
N GLN A 391 10.37 -0.70 4.42
CA GLN A 391 11.22 -1.54 5.27
C GLN A 391 12.45 -0.78 5.79
N GLY A 392 12.79 0.36 5.19
CA GLY A 392 14.11 0.97 5.35
C GLY A 392 15.14 0.21 4.52
N ALA A 393 16.41 0.25 4.93
CA ALA A 393 17.51 -0.13 4.04
C ALA A 393 17.36 0.62 2.70
N MET A 394 17.46 -0.02 1.55
CA MET A 394 17.23 0.62 0.25
C MET A 394 15.75 0.87 -0.10
N HIS A 395 14.79 0.31 0.64
CA HIS A 395 13.36 0.35 0.33
C HIS A 395 12.67 1.54 1.00
N ASP A 396 12.21 2.48 0.18
CA ASP A 396 11.36 3.59 0.61
C ASP A 396 10.60 4.15 -0.60
N ASN A 397 9.55 4.92 -0.37
CA ASN A 397 8.90 5.72 -1.40
C ASN A 397 8.70 7.13 -0.84
N LEU A 398 8.80 8.17 -1.67
CA LEU A 398 8.50 9.52 -1.25
C LEU A 398 7.05 9.87 -1.59
N ILE A 399 6.38 10.49 -0.63
CA ILE A 399 4.96 10.81 -0.71
C ILE A 399 4.77 12.33 -0.82
N LEU A 400 3.89 12.74 -1.73
CA LEU A 400 3.42 14.10 -1.98
C LEU A 400 4.56 15.10 -2.23
N PRO A 401 5.32 14.95 -3.33
CA PRO A 401 6.22 16.00 -3.81
C PRO A 401 5.48 17.27 -4.22
N VAL A 402 6.21 18.38 -4.37
CA VAL A 402 5.66 19.64 -4.90
C VAL A 402 5.31 19.53 -6.39
N GLU A 403 6.21 18.90 -7.15
CA GLU A 403 6.01 18.63 -8.58
C GLU A 403 5.72 17.15 -8.81
N PRO A 404 5.01 16.77 -9.88
CA PRO A 404 4.72 15.38 -10.21
C PRO A 404 5.99 14.53 -10.18
N VAL A 405 5.99 13.49 -9.35
CA VAL A 405 7.12 12.54 -9.22
C VAL A 405 8.43 13.25 -8.82
N GLY A 406 8.36 14.42 -8.20
CA GLY A 406 9.54 15.12 -7.69
C GLY A 406 10.10 14.50 -6.41
N THR A 407 11.25 15.01 -5.96
CA THR A 407 11.80 14.74 -4.63
C THR A 407 11.67 15.93 -3.68
N LEU A 408 11.52 17.14 -4.22
CA LEU A 408 11.36 18.37 -3.45
C LEU A 408 10.01 18.37 -2.71
N GLY A 409 10.06 18.64 -1.39
CA GLY A 409 8.89 18.71 -0.51
C GLY A 409 8.31 17.37 -0.09
N ALA A 410 8.61 16.30 -0.82
CA ALA A 410 8.15 14.95 -0.52
C ALA A 410 8.68 14.44 0.83
N LYS A 411 7.93 13.53 1.44
CA LYS A 411 8.32 12.88 2.69
C LYS A 411 8.60 11.39 2.46
N PRO A 412 9.75 10.86 2.90
CA PRO A 412 9.98 9.43 2.90
C PRO A 412 8.92 8.73 3.76
N ASN A 413 8.36 7.64 3.25
CA ASN A 413 7.31 6.87 3.91
C ASN A 413 7.76 6.36 5.29
N VAL A 414 9.02 5.91 5.37
CA VAL A 414 9.62 5.46 6.65
C VAL A 414 9.72 6.60 7.66
N ASP A 415 10.00 7.84 7.22
CA ASP A 415 10.08 9.00 8.13
C ASP A 415 8.70 9.42 8.65
N LEU A 416 7.62 9.04 7.97
CA LEU A 416 6.24 9.15 8.45
C LEU A 416 5.85 8.01 9.39
N GLY A 417 6.79 7.12 9.72
CA GLY A 417 6.59 5.96 10.58
C GLY A 417 5.82 4.82 9.90
N ASN A 418 5.80 4.78 8.56
CA ASN A 418 5.01 3.84 7.75
C ASN A 418 3.49 3.90 8.01
N LEU A 419 3.03 4.93 8.71
CA LEU A 419 1.62 5.10 9.05
C LEU A 419 0.77 5.33 7.79
N PRO A 420 -0.51 4.92 7.81
CA PRO A 420 -1.40 5.13 6.67
C PRO A 420 -1.56 6.62 6.34
N VAL A 421 -1.34 6.98 5.07
CA VAL A 421 -1.52 8.33 4.51
C VAL A 421 -2.59 8.27 3.43
N ALA A 422 -3.69 8.99 3.63
CA ALA A 422 -4.78 9.06 2.67
C ALA A 422 -4.49 10.13 1.60
N LEU A 423 -4.56 9.71 0.34
CA LEU A 423 -4.50 10.55 -0.85
C LEU A 423 -5.83 10.48 -1.60
N SER A 424 -6.16 11.54 -2.31
CA SER A 424 -7.20 11.47 -3.33
C SER A 424 -6.71 10.62 -4.52
N PRO A 425 -7.62 9.95 -5.23
CA PRO A 425 -7.34 9.28 -6.50
C PRO A 425 -6.58 10.16 -7.48
N LEU A 426 -6.92 11.46 -7.55
CA LEU A 426 -6.27 12.38 -8.47
C LEU A 426 -4.86 12.78 -8.02
N GLU A 427 -4.56 12.85 -6.71
CA GLU A 427 -3.18 13.05 -6.24
C GLU A 427 -2.26 11.90 -6.65
N VAL A 428 -2.77 10.65 -6.62
CA VAL A 428 -2.03 9.48 -7.08
C VAL A 428 -1.71 9.61 -8.57
N LEU A 429 -2.73 9.85 -9.38
CA LEU A 429 -2.57 10.04 -10.81
C LEU A 429 -1.68 11.25 -11.10
N ASP A 430 -1.72 12.34 -10.34
CA ASP A 430 -0.91 13.53 -10.60
C ASP A 430 0.57 13.40 -10.19
N GLY A 431 1.04 12.21 -9.80
CA GLY A 431 2.43 11.96 -9.43
C GLY A 431 2.72 12.18 -7.94
N GLY A 432 1.73 11.90 -7.08
CA GLY A 432 1.87 11.98 -5.63
C GLY A 432 2.81 10.96 -5.00
N ILE A 433 3.33 10.00 -5.77
CA ILE A 433 4.29 8.99 -5.29
C ILE A 433 5.53 9.02 -6.18
N HIS A 434 6.69 9.11 -5.54
CA HIS A 434 8.00 8.90 -6.15
C HIS A 434 8.58 7.60 -5.60
N ALA A 435 8.70 6.59 -6.44
CA ALA A 435 9.17 5.27 -6.06
C ALA A 435 10.71 5.24 -5.95
N LEU A 436 11.28 4.55 -4.96
CA LEU A 436 12.72 4.24 -4.94
C LEU A 436 12.94 2.77 -5.31
N THR A 437 13.60 1.98 -4.48
CA THR A 437 13.95 0.58 -4.78
C THR A 437 12.88 -0.37 -4.24
N CYS A 438 12.67 -1.50 -4.92
CA CYS A 438 11.82 -2.63 -4.48
C CYS A 438 12.70 -3.88 -4.33
N ILE A 439 12.13 -4.91 -3.70
CA ILE A 439 12.72 -6.23 -3.52
C ILE A 439 13.15 -6.85 -4.86
N GLY A 440 12.26 -6.84 -5.86
CA GLY A 440 12.48 -7.47 -7.16
C GLY A 440 12.01 -6.60 -8.35
N PRO A 441 12.68 -6.66 -9.51
CA PRO A 441 12.31 -5.84 -10.68
C PRO A 441 10.93 -6.16 -11.27
N ALA A 442 10.52 -7.43 -11.35
CA ALA A 442 9.27 -7.77 -12.03
C ALA A 442 8.02 -7.39 -11.22
N SER A 443 8.13 -7.24 -9.90
CA SER A 443 7.08 -6.71 -9.03
C SER A 443 7.25 -5.22 -8.70
N LYS A 444 8.21 -4.50 -9.30
CA LYS A 444 8.47 -3.08 -8.99
C LYS A 444 7.37 -2.18 -9.54
N GLU A 445 6.65 -1.51 -8.66
CA GLU A 445 5.80 -0.37 -9.03
C GLU A 445 6.67 0.89 -9.06
N THR A 446 7.05 1.34 -10.26
CA THR A 446 7.82 2.57 -10.48
C THR A 446 6.93 3.81 -10.27
N SER A 447 7.52 4.99 -10.21
CA SER A 447 6.77 6.25 -10.13
C SER A 447 5.76 6.39 -11.27
N ARG A 448 6.11 5.90 -12.47
CA ARG A 448 5.19 5.85 -13.62
C ARG A 448 4.00 4.92 -13.38
N HIS A 449 4.19 3.83 -12.62
CA HIS A 449 3.10 2.93 -12.27
C HIS A 449 2.02 3.68 -11.50
N TYR A 450 2.40 4.44 -10.46
CA TYR A 450 1.45 5.23 -9.69
C TYR A 450 0.84 6.39 -10.51
N PHE A 451 1.60 6.98 -11.44
CA PHE A 451 1.05 7.98 -12.37
C PHE A 451 0.02 7.39 -13.35
N ARG A 452 0.08 6.09 -13.62
CA ARG A 452 -0.81 5.32 -14.50
C ARG A 452 -1.57 4.24 -13.72
N GLU A 453 -1.89 4.50 -12.44
CA GLU A 453 -2.35 3.47 -11.49
C GLU A 453 -3.63 2.76 -12.00
N PRO A 454 -3.55 1.47 -12.40
CA PRO A 454 -4.65 0.82 -13.13
C PRO A 454 -5.93 0.67 -12.32
N LEU A 455 -5.81 0.44 -11.01
CA LEU A 455 -6.95 0.21 -10.13
C LEU A 455 -7.68 1.50 -9.83
N VAL A 456 -6.95 2.60 -9.65
CA VAL A 456 -7.52 3.94 -9.51
C VAL A 456 -8.24 4.36 -10.79
N LEU A 457 -7.65 4.11 -11.96
CA LEU A 457 -8.27 4.43 -13.25
C LEU A 457 -9.56 3.64 -13.46
N GLU A 458 -9.54 2.32 -13.22
CA GLU A 458 -10.73 1.48 -13.35
C GLU A 458 -11.81 1.86 -12.33
N ALA A 459 -11.44 2.13 -11.08
CA ALA A 459 -12.39 2.52 -10.03
C ALA A 459 -12.98 3.93 -10.24
N LEU A 460 -12.22 4.88 -10.79
CA LEU A 460 -12.74 6.20 -11.16
C LEU A 460 -13.72 6.15 -12.33
N ALA A 461 -13.59 5.16 -13.21
CA ALA A 461 -14.47 4.97 -14.37
C ALA A 461 -15.75 4.17 -14.03
N ASP A 462 -15.86 3.60 -12.83
CA ASP A 462 -16.98 2.75 -12.41
C ASP A 462 -18.01 3.52 -11.56
N ASP A 463 -19.11 3.96 -12.21
CA ASP A 463 -20.22 4.65 -11.55
C ASP A 463 -21.07 3.74 -10.62
N GLU A 464 -20.77 2.43 -10.52
CA GLU A 464 -21.47 1.51 -9.62
C GLU A 464 -20.95 1.56 -8.17
N ILE A 465 -19.77 2.14 -7.96
CA ILE A 465 -19.13 2.28 -6.65
C ILE A 465 -18.92 3.75 -6.28
N ASP A 466 -18.72 4.01 -5.00
CA ASP A 466 -18.30 5.31 -4.49
C ASP A 466 -16.82 5.25 -4.05
N LEU A 467 -15.90 5.58 -4.96
CA LEU A 467 -14.46 5.61 -4.65
C LEU A 467 -14.13 6.76 -3.69
N ALA A 468 -13.93 6.42 -2.41
CA ALA A 468 -13.72 7.41 -1.36
C ALA A 468 -12.29 7.99 -1.34
N GLY A 469 -11.29 7.17 -1.63
CA GLY A 469 -9.88 7.56 -1.55
C GLY A 469 -8.91 6.41 -1.79
N VAL A 470 -7.62 6.74 -1.77
CA VAL A 470 -6.51 5.78 -1.79
C VAL A 470 -5.71 5.97 -0.51
N VAL A 471 -5.42 4.90 0.22
CA VAL A 471 -4.62 4.94 1.45
C VAL A 471 -3.29 4.24 1.19
N PHE A 472 -2.19 4.98 1.30
CA PHE A 472 -0.85 4.42 1.24
C PHE A 472 -0.40 4.01 2.63
N VAL A 473 0.16 2.82 2.76
CA VAL A 473 0.64 2.29 4.05
C VAL A 473 2.00 1.65 3.83
N GLY A 474 2.94 1.90 4.74
CA GLY A 474 4.28 1.32 4.62
C GLY A 474 4.38 -0.09 5.18
N SER A 475 5.38 -0.83 4.70
CA SER A 475 5.71 -2.19 5.13
C SER A 475 6.94 -2.19 6.07
N PRO A 476 6.81 -1.88 7.37
CA PRO A 476 7.96 -1.79 8.26
C PRO A 476 8.71 -3.13 8.40
N GLN A 477 10.02 -3.06 8.64
CA GLN A 477 10.84 -4.26 8.82
C GLN A 477 10.56 -4.97 10.15
N ILE A 478 10.25 -4.21 11.20
CA ILE A 478 10.08 -4.74 12.56
C ILE A 478 8.66 -5.27 12.75
N ASN A 479 8.52 -6.55 13.12
CA ASN A 479 7.22 -7.22 13.28
C ASN A 479 6.24 -6.47 14.20
N SER A 480 6.68 -5.92 15.32
CA SER A 480 5.78 -5.16 16.21
C SER A 480 5.22 -3.89 15.56
N GLU A 481 5.99 -3.28 14.65
CA GLU A 481 5.54 -2.11 13.90
C GLU A 481 4.53 -2.50 12.81
N LYS A 482 4.70 -3.67 12.17
CA LYS A 482 3.74 -4.21 11.19
C LYS A 482 2.32 -4.25 11.73
N PHE A 483 2.15 -4.80 12.93
CA PHE A 483 0.84 -4.89 13.59
C PHE A 483 0.33 -3.54 14.09
N TYR A 484 1.22 -2.66 14.56
CA TYR A 484 0.86 -1.31 14.98
C TYR A 484 0.30 -0.49 13.79
N VAL A 485 1.04 -0.46 12.68
CA VAL A 485 0.69 0.22 11.43
C VAL A 485 -0.63 -0.34 10.87
N SER A 486 -0.73 -1.66 10.74
CA SER A 486 -1.96 -2.33 10.28
C SER A 486 -3.16 -2.02 11.17
N GLY A 487 -2.96 -1.95 12.49
CA GLY A 487 -4.01 -1.57 13.43
C GLY A 487 -4.47 -0.12 13.28
N ARG A 488 -3.58 0.80 12.89
CA ARG A 488 -3.94 2.19 12.54
C ARG A 488 -4.69 2.26 11.21
N LEU A 489 -4.26 1.48 10.22
CA LEU A 489 -4.95 1.34 8.94
C LEU A 489 -6.40 0.87 9.14
N GLY A 490 -6.62 -0.21 9.90
CA GLY A 490 -7.97 -0.72 10.18
C GLY A 490 -8.87 0.35 10.81
N MET A 491 -8.36 1.10 11.79
CA MET A 491 -9.11 2.22 12.41
C MET A 491 -9.41 3.34 11.40
N MET A 492 -8.48 3.66 10.50
CA MET A 492 -8.72 4.66 9.46
C MET A 492 -9.84 4.23 8.51
N ILE A 493 -9.81 2.98 8.04
CA ILE A 493 -10.84 2.43 7.15
C ILE A 493 -12.21 2.38 7.84
N GLU A 494 -12.26 2.03 9.13
CA GLU A 494 -13.48 2.09 9.94
C GLU A 494 -14.06 3.51 10.02
N MET A 495 -13.20 4.52 10.26
CA MET A 495 -13.61 5.93 10.30
C MET A 495 -14.07 6.45 8.94
N MET A 496 -13.56 5.88 7.84
CA MET A 496 -14.04 6.18 6.49
C MET A 496 -15.42 5.57 6.20
N ASP A 497 -15.89 4.63 7.04
CA ASP A 497 -17.16 3.92 6.90
C ASP A 497 -17.23 3.23 5.52
N ALA A 498 -16.15 2.54 5.17
CA ALA A 498 -16.02 1.84 3.89
C ALA A 498 -16.84 0.53 3.90
N ASP A 499 -17.50 0.23 2.78
CA ASP A 499 -18.16 -1.07 2.58
C ASP A 499 -17.17 -2.13 2.08
N GLY A 500 -16.20 -1.71 1.23
CA GLY A 500 -15.22 -2.60 0.64
C GLY A 500 -13.84 -1.96 0.52
N ALA A 501 -12.80 -2.80 0.57
CA ALA A 501 -11.41 -2.40 0.41
C ALA A 501 -10.67 -3.32 -0.57
N ILE A 502 -9.88 -2.72 -1.45
CA ILE A 502 -8.90 -3.47 -2.26
C ILE A 502 -7.51 -3.16 -1.71
N ILE A 503 -6.82 -4.18 -1.22
CA ILE A 503 -5.48 -4.06 -0.66
C ILE A 503 -4.50 -4.55 -1.71
N THR A 504 -3.50 -3.75 -2.07
CA THR A 504 -2.39 -4.16 -2.92
C THR A 504 -1.09 -4.18 -2.13
N THR A 505 -0.12 -4.98 -2.55
CA THR A 505 1.26 -4.91 -2.03
C THR A 505 2.26 -4.84 -3.18
N GLU A 506 3.16 -3.87 -3.10
CA GLU A 506 4.39 -3.83 -3.88
C GLU A 506 5.40 -4.85 -3.29
N GLY A 507 6.04 -5.65 -4.13
CA GLY A 507 7.00 -6.67 -3.67
C GLY A 507 6.37 -8.00 -3.24
N PHE A 508 7.15 -8.81 -2.52
CA PHE A 508 6.77 -10.14 -2.06
C PHE A 508 7.62 -10.58 -0.85
N GLY A 509 7.24 -11.65 -0.15
CA GLY A 509 7.98 -12.18 0.98
C GLY A 509 7.62 -11.44 2.29
N ASN A 510 8.55 -10.67 2.86
CA ASN A 510 8.33 -10.02 4.17
C ASN A 510 7.16 -9.01 4.16
N ASN A 511 6.88 -8.41 3.00
CA ASN A 511 5.71 -7.57 2.74
C ASN A 511 4.39 -8.32 2.92
N HIS A 512 4.35 -9.62 2.61
CA HIS A 512 3.11 -10.38 2.72
C HIS A 512 2.62 -10.54 4.17
N ILE A 513 3.49 -10.33 5.16
CA ILE A 513 3.10 -10.28 6.59
C ILE A 513 2.27 -9.03 6.89
N ASP A 514 2.71 -7.87 6.38
CA ASP A 514 1.96 -6.61 6.49
C ASP A 514 0.63 -6.74 5.75
N PHE A 515 0.67 -7.21 4.50
CA PHE A 515 -0.48 -7.44 3.66
C PHE A 515 -1.51 -8.35 4.32
N ALA A 516 -1.08 -9.46 4.92
CA ALA A 516 -1.95 -10.35 5.69
C ALA A 516 -2.57 -9.64 6.90
N SER A 517 -1.77 -8.87 7.65
CA SER A 517 -2.26 -8.10 8.79
C SER A 517 -3.24 -6.99 8.38
N HIS A 518 -3.04 -6.35 7.21
CA HIS A 518 -3.97 -5.38 6.64
C HIS A 518 -5.34 -6.02 6.35
N HIS A 519 -5.36 -7.21 5.74
CA HIS A 519 -6.59 -7.99 5.54
C HIS A 519 -7.30 -8.28 6.84
N GLU A 520 -6.55 -8.73 7.86
CA GLU A 520 -7.11 -9.06 9.15
C GLU A 520 -7.72 -7.84 9.84
N GLN A 521 -6.98 -6.72 9.87
CA GLN A 521 -7.43 -5.50 10.52
C GLN A 521 -8.65 -4.91 9.81
N ILE A 522 -8.67 -4.86 8.48
CA ILE A 522 -9.82 -4.33 7.76
C ILE A 522 -11.02 -5.30 7.86
N GLY A 523 -10.80 -6.59 7.59
CA GLY A 523 -11.86 -7.59 7.58
C GLY A 523 -12.53 -7.81 8.94
N MET A 524 -11.79 -7.74 10.06
CA MET A 524 -12.38 -7.91 11.39
C MET A 524 -13.37 -6.79 11.78
N ARG A 525 -13.39 -5.70 11.03
CA ARG A 525 -14.31 -4.56 11.19
C ARG A 525 -15.55 -4.67 10.31
N GLY A 526 -15.72 -5.79 9.61
CA GLY A 526 -16.89 -6.05 8.77
C GLY A 526 -16.83 -5.38 7.39
N VAL A 527 -15.63 -4.99 6.95
CA VAL A 527 -15.40 -4.46 5.59
C VAL A 527 -14.99 -5.61 4.67
N ASP A 528 -15.60 -5.69 3.49
CA ASP A 528 -15.26 -6.73 2.51
C ASP A 528 -13.90 -6.44 1.86
N VAL A 529 -13.01 -7.43 1.82
CA VAL A 529 -11.63 -7.24 1.38
C VAL A 529 -11.32 -8.09 0.17
N VAL A 530 -10.65 -7.50 -0.82
CA VAL A 530 -9.96 -8.19 -1.91
C VAL A 530 -8.48 -7.82 -1.89
N GLY A 531 -7.61 -8.83 -1.87
CA GLY A 531 -6.17 -8.66 -1.94
C GLY A 531 -5.65 -8.79 -3.36
N VAL A 532 -4.65 -7.97 -3.73
CA VAL A 532 -4.00 -8.01 -5.03
C VAL A 532 -2.48 -8.00 -4.84
N SER A 533 -1.80 -9.05 -5.27
CA SER A 533 -0.37 -9.21 -5.03
C SER A 533 0.27 -10.10 -6.08
N PHE A 534 1.58 -9.92 -6.33
CA PHE A 534 2.36 -10.99 -6.93
C PHE A 534 2.57 -12.09 -5.89
N SER A 535 1.90 -13.23 -6.09
CA SER A 535 2.01 -14.39 -5.20
C SER A 535 2.65 -15.56 -5.92
N ALA A 536 2.05 -15.98 -7.04
CA ALA A 536 2.57 -17.07 -7.88
C ALA A 536 3.07 -18.29 -7.09
N VAL A 537 4.19 -18.90 -7.48
CA VAL A 537 4.72 -20.08 -6.75
C VAL A 537 5.26 -19.70 -5.37
N GLN A 538 5.74 -18.47 -5.19
CA GLN A 538 6.32 -17.97 -3.94
C GLN A 538 5.27 -17.73 -2.85
N GLY A 539 4.01 -17.49 -3.23
CA GLY A 539 2.90 -17.21 -2.34
C GLY A 539 2.56 -18.38 -1.40
N ALA A 540 2.96 -19.61 -1.75
CA ALA A 540 2.84 -20.77 -0.88
C ALA A 540 3.63 -20.64 0.44
N LEU A 541 4.58 -19.69 0.52
CA LEU A 541 5.34 -19.42 1.74
C LEU A 541 4.62 -18.45 2.69
N VAL A 542 3.50 -17.86 2.28
CA VAL A 542 2.76 -16.86 3.04
C VAL A 542 1.73 -17.53 3.94
N VAL A 543 1.84 -17.30 5.25
CA VAL A 543 0.81 -17.72 6.20
C VAL A 543 -0.36 -16.75 6.12
N GLY A 544 -1.49 -17.24 5.60
CA GLY A 544 -2.72 -16.46 5.48
C GLY A 544 -3.52 -16.38 6.78
N ASN A 545 -4.61 -15.61 6.75
CA ASN A 545 -5.64 -15.60 7.79
C ASN A 545 -7.03 -15.71 7.17
N LYS A 546 -8.06 -15.88 8.02
CA LYS A 546 -9.44 -16.09 7.57
C LYS A 546 -10.04 -14.95 6.74
N TYR A 547 -9.42 -13.77 6.67
CA TYR A 547 -9.88 -12.64 5.86
C TYR A 547 -9.18 -12.56 4.49
N MET A 548 -8.16 -13.39 4.24
CA MET A 548 -7.44 -13.46 2.97
C MET A 548 -8.08 -14.48 2.00
N GLN A 549 -9.40 -14.44 1.88
CA GLN A 549 -10.14 -15.40 1.03
C GLN A 549 -10.21 -14.96 -0.43
N ASN A 550 -10.26 -13.65 -0.67
CA ASN A 550 -10.47 -13.07 -1.99
C ASN A 550 -9.15 -12.49 -2.49
N MET A 551 -8.50 -13.19 -3.42
CA MET A 551 -7.14 -12.87 -3.86
C MET A 551 -7.03 -12.82 -5.38
N ILE A 552 -6.38 -11.79 -5.88
CA ILE A 552 -5.97 -11.63 -7.28
C ILE A 552 -4.44 -11.72 -7.34
N ASP A 553 -3.95 -12.72 -8.08
CA ASP A 553 -2.53 -12.87 -8.36
C ASP A 553 -2.14 -12.02 -9.58
N ASN A 554 -1.14 -11.14 -9.38
CA ASN A 554 -0.56 -10.27 -10.42
C ASN A 554 0.40 -11.02 -11.35
N ASN A 555 0.66 -12.31 -11.16
CA ASN A 555 1.62 -13.02 -12.00
C ASN A 555 1.25 -13.04 -13.50
N LYS A 556 2.21 -12.64 -14.35
CA LYS A 556 2.18 -12.93 -15.80
C LYS A 556 3.30 -13.86 -16.24
N SER A 557 4.33 -14.02 -15.42
CA SER A 557 5.42 -14.97 -15.64
C SER A 557 4.90 -16.36 -15.98
N ALA A 558 5.35 -16.94 -17.10
CA ALA A 558 4.90 -18.25 -17.55
C ALA A 558 5.21 -19.36 -16.53
N GLN A 559 6.31 -19.19 -15.78
CA GLN A 559 6.75 -20.12 -14.74
C GLN A 559 6.22 -19.78 -13.35
N GLY A 560 5.52 -18.64 -13.19
CA GLY A 560 5.04 -18.19 -11.89
C GLY A 560 6.14 -17.63 -10.99
N ILE A 561 7.21 -17.06 -11.56
CA ILE A 561 8.40 -16.63 -10.79
C ILE A 561 8.68 -15.14 -10.92
N GLU A 562 9.48 -14.64 -9.98
CA GLU A 562 10.16 -13.36 -10.13
C GLU A 562 11.32 -13.54 -11.11
N ASN A 563 11.14 -13.05 -12.34
CA ASN A 563 12.05 -13.32 -13.47
C ASN A 563 12.99 -12.15 -13.77
N GLU A 564 13.01 -11.14 -12.89
CA GLU A 564 13.90 -9.97 -12.95
C GLU A 564 13.70 -9.08 -14.20
N ILE A 565 12.60 -9.27 -14.93
CA ILE A 565 12.20 -8.41 -16.03
C ILE A 565 11.31 -7.31 -15.48
N LEU A 566 11.75 -6.06 -15.60
CA LEU A 566 11.05 -4.90 -15.04
C LEU A 566 9.55 -4.91 -15.41
N GLY A 567 8.72 -4.87 -14.37
CA GLY A 567 7.27 -4.69 -14.50
C GLY A 567 6.46 -5.93 -14.89
N ASN A 568 7.06 -7.08 -15.17
CA ASN A 568 6.34 -8.25 -15.73
C ASN A 568 5.19 -8.75 -14.85
N ASN A 569 5.36 -8.72 -13.52
CA ASN A 569 4.40 -9.23 -12.53
C ASN A 569 3.75 -8.10 -11.72
N THR A 570 3.74 -6.87 -12.23
CA THR A 570 3.06 -5.74 -11.58
C THR A 570 1.55 -5.76 -11.82
N LEU A 571 0.81 -5.07 -10.96
CA LEU A 571 -0.61 -4.77 -11.17
C LEU A 571 -0.81 -4.15 -12.57
N SER A 572 -1.76 -4.66 -13.33
CA SER A 572 -2.05 -4.21 -14.69
C SER A 572 -3.57 -4.05 -14.89
N PRO A 573 -4.02 -3.41 -15.98
CA PRO A 573 -5.45 -3.25 -16.27
C PRO A 573 -6.26 -4.55 -16.16
N GLU A 574 -5.72 -5.69 -16.61
CA GLU A 574 -6.40 -7.00 -16.48
C GLU A 574 -6.69 -7.40 -15.03
N ASP A 575 -5.82 -7.03 -14.08
CA ASP A 575 -5.97 -7.36 -12.66
C ASP A 575 -6.91 -6.38 -11.97
N ALA A 576 -6.87 -5.10 -12.33
CA ALA A 576 -7.76 -4.07 -11.80
C ALA A 576 -9.22 -4.42 -12.06
N VAL A 577 -9.54 -4.83 -13.30
CA VAL A 577 -10.88 -5.29 -13.68
C VAL A 577 -11.29 -6.51 -12.85
N ARG A 578 -10.39 -7.49 -12.68
CA ARG A 578 -10.66 -8.68 -11.87
C ARG A 578 -10.88 -8.35 -10.40
N ALA A 579 -10.08 -7.45 -9.83
CA ALA A 579 -10.16 -7.06 -8.43
C ALA A 579 -11.47 -6.32 -8.13
N LEU A 580 -11.87 -5.37 -8.97
CA LEU A 580 -13.14 -4.66 -8.82
C LEU A 580 -14.34 -5.58 -9.04
N ALA A 581 -14.29 -6.46 -10.05
CA ALA A 581 -15.34 -7.45 -10.25
C ALA A 581 -15.51 -8.35 -9.03
N MET A 582 -14.40 -8.87 -8.48
CA MET A 582 -14.41 -9.70 -7.27
C MET A 582 -14.94 -8.93 -6.06
N LEU A 583 -14.52 -7.69 -5.85
CA LEU A 583 -14.99 -6.87 -4.73
C LEU A 583 -16.50 -6.65 -4.82
N LYS A 584 -17.03 -6.31 -6.01
CA LYS A 584 -18.47 -6.12 -6.22
C LYS A 584 -19.26 -7.39 -5.91
N THR A 585 -18.77 -8.56 -6.34
CA THR A 585 -19.37 -9.87 -6.02
C THR A 585 -19.40 -10.12 -4.50
N VAL A 586 -18.29 -9.88 -3.80
CA VAL A 586 -18.19 -10.12 -2.35
C VAL A 586 -19.12 -9.17 -1.57
N MET A 587 -19.16 -7.88 -1.95
CA MET A 587 -20.01 -6.87 -1.29
C MET A 587 -21.52 -7.11 -1.39
N VAL A 588 -21.96 -7.92 -2.37
CA VAL A 588 -23.37 -8.36 -2.48
C VAL A 588 -23.63 -9.70 -1.78
N GLY A 589 -22.63 -10.26 -1.10
CA GLY A 589 -22.73 -11.50 -0.32
C GLY A 589 -22.59 -12.78 -1.15
N GLU A 590 -22.13 -12.70 -2.39
CA GLU A 590 -21.86 -13.89 -3.19
C GLU A 590 -20.52 -14.52 -2.80
N SER A 591 -20.49 -15.84 -2.74
CA SER A 591 -19.28 -16.60 -2.38
C SER A 591 -18.33 -16.70 -3.57
N VAL A 592 -17.05 -16.44 -3.33
CA VAL A 592 -15.96 -16.76 -4.25
C VAL A 592 -15.54 -18.21 -4.05
N LYS A 593 -15.15 -18.90 -5.13
CA LYS A 593 -14.61 -20.26 -5.04
C LYS A 593 -13.32 -20.25 -4.21
N GLU A 594 -13.20 -21.22 -3.30
CA GLU A 594 -11.98 -21.42 -2.51
C GLU A 594 -10.75 -21.60 -3.42
N ALA A 595 -9.64 -20.98 -3.01
CA ALA A 595 -8.37 -21.04 -3.73
C ALA A 595 -7.77 -22.45 -3.68
N GLU A 596 -7.10 -22.83 -4.76
CA GLU A 596 -6.33 -24.07 -4.80
C GLU A 596 -5.05 -23.93 -3.97
N ARG A 597 -4.61 -25.01 -3.28
CA ARG A 597 -3.40 -24.98 -2.44
C ARG A 597 -2.13 -24.66 -3.24
N LYS A 598 -2.08 -25.08 -4.50
CA LYS A 598 -0.95 -24.81 -5.41
C LYS A 598 -1.36 -23.78 -6.43
N TRP A 599 -0.41 -22.93 -6.78
CA TRP A 599 -0.59 -21.95 -7.84
C TRP A 599 -1.04 -22.64 -9.14
N ASN A 600 -2.12 -22.14 -9.72
CA ASN A 600 -2.70 -22.63 -10.95
C ASN A 600 -2.94 -21.47 -11.93
N PRO A 601 -2.20 -21.40 -13.05
CA PRO A 601 -2.32 -20.30 -14.00
C PRO A 601 -3.71 -20.22 -14.66
N ASN A 602 -4.49 -21.31 -14.67
CA ASN A 602 -5.82 -21.33 -15.27
C ASN A 602 -6.86 -20.56 -14.45
N VAL A 603 -6.63 -20.31 -13.15
CA VAL A 603 -7.57 -19.54 -12.31
C VAL A 603 -7.79 -18.15 -12.89
N LYS A 604 -6.72 -17.49 -13.35
CA LYS A 604 -6.81 -16.20 -14.04
C LYS A 604 -7.71 -16.28 -15.27
N LEU A 605 -7.43 -17.23 -16.16
CA LEU A 605 -8.18 -17.39 -17.42
C LEU A 605 -9.68 -17.66 -17.16
N ASN A 606 -9.98 -18.50 -16.16
CA ASN A 606 -11.36 -18.78 -15.75
C ASN A 606 -12.09 -17.55 -15.21
N ASN A 607 -11.40 -16.70 -14.41
CA ASN A 607 -11.99 -15.45 -13.94
C ASN A 607 -12.29 -14.49 -15.10
N ILE A 608 -11.35 -14.37 -16.05
CA ILE A 608 -11.52 -13.52 -17.22
C ILE A 608 -12.73 -13.96 -18.03
N GLU A 609 -12.83 -15.25 -18.39
CA GLU A 609 -13.97 -15.78 -19.13
C GLU A 609 -15.30 -15.52 -18.40
N ALA A 610 -15.32 -15.70 -17.07
CA ALA A 610 -16.50 -15.42 -16.25
C ALA A 610 -16.91 -13.94 -16.28
N ILE A 611 -15.95 -13.02 -16.15
CA ILE A 611 -16.21 -11.58 -16.19
C ILE A 611 -16.64 -11.13 -17.59
N GLU A 612 -15.97 -11.59 -18.64
CA GLU A 612 -16.34 -11.27 -20.02
C GLU A 612 -17.75 -11.77 -20.35
N LYS A 613 -18.10 -12.97 -19.90
CA LYS A 613 -19.46 -13.53 -20.05
C LYS A 613 -20.51 -12.73 -19.30
N ALA A 614 -20.20 -12.26 -18.09
CA ALA A 614 -21.14 -11.50 -17.26
C ALA A 614 -21.33 -10.06 -17.77
N THR A 615 -20.27 -9.41 -18.24
CA THR A 615 -20.27 -7.99 -18.61
C THR A 615 -20.44 -7.75 -20.10
N GLY A 616 -20.17 -8.75 -20.95
CA GLY A 616 -20.08 -8.60 -22.40
C GLY A 616 -18.89 -7.78 -22.88
N LYS A 617 -18.01 -7.33 -21.97
CA LYS A 617 -16.80 -6.56 -22.29
C LYS A 617 -15.62 -7.51 -22.42
N LYS A 618 -14.83 -7.35 -23.47
CA LYS A 618 -13.60 -8.10 -23.67
C LYS A 618 -12.48 -7.52 -22.80
N ILE A 619 -11.75 -8.37 -22.09
CA ILE A 619 -10.58 -7.99 -21.30
C ILE A 619 -9.34 -8.33 -22.12
N VAL A 620 -8.48 -7.34 -22.33
CA VAL A 620 -7.20 -7.56 -23.03
C VAL A 620 -6.23 -8.14 -22.02
N LEU A 621 -5.72 -9.34 -22.31
CA LEU A 621 -4.68 -9.96 -21.50
C LEU A 621 -3.33 -9.33 -21.82
N GLU A 622 -2.53 -9.17 -20.78
CA GLU A 622 -1.21 -8.59 -20.89
C GLU A 622 -0.18 -9.63 -21.37
N ASP A 623 0.71 -9.21 -22.26
CA ASP A 623 1.82 -10.03 -22.76
C ASP A 623 2.82 -10.33 -21.64
N ASN A 624 3.34 -11.55 -21.58
CA ASN A 624 4.41 -11.91 -20.64
C ASN A 624 5.79 -11.93 -21.30
N GLU A 625 6.82 -12.33 -20.55
CA GLU A 625 8.20 -12.35 -21.01
C GLU A 625 8.48 -13.19 -22.26
N GLN A 626 7.56 -14.08 -22.67
CA GLN A 626 7.74 -14.91 -23.86
C GLN A 626 7.69 -14.09 -25.17
N VAL A 627 7.17 -12.86 -25.14
CA VAL A 627 7.22 -11.95 -26.30
C VAL A 627 8.56 -11.25 -26.47
N LEU A 628 9.43 -11.30 -25.45
CA LEU A 628 10.75 -10.68 -25.48
C LEU A 628 11.81 -11.63 -26.05
N PRO A 629 12.89 -11.10 -26.68
CA PRO A 629 14.07 -11.91 -26.96
C PRO A 629 14.64 -12.46 -25.65
N LYS A 630 15.01 -13.75 -25.63
CA LYS A 630 15.54 -14.38 -24.42
C LYS A 630 16.91 -13.79 -24.06
N SER A 631 17.05 -13.34 -22.82
CA SER A 631 18.35 -12.96 -22.26
C SER A 631 19.20 -14.19 -21.98
N LYS A 632 20.53 -13.99 -21.90
CA LYS A 632 21.45 -15.05 -21.48
C LYS A 632 21.06 -15.63 -20.12
N LYS A 633 20.71 -14.75 -19.17
CA LYS A 633 20.24 -15.12 -17.83
C LYS A 633 19.00 -16.02 -17.88
N ARG A 634 18.02 -15.70 -18.73
CA ARG A 634 16.82 -16.55 -18.92
C ARG A 634 17.16 -17.92 -19.47
N ILE A 635 18.00 -18.02 -20.49
CA ILE A 635 18.40 -19.31 -21.08
C ILE A 635 19.16 -20.17 -20.06
N GLU A 636 20.07 -19.56 -19.30
CA GLU A 636 21.00 -20.30 -18.45
C GLU A 636 20.46 -20.59 -17.05
N ILE A 637 19.49 -19.82 -16.54
CA ILE A 637 19.03 -19.92 -15.15
C ILE A 637 17.56 -20.35 -15.06
N TYR A 638 16.65 -19.63 -15.72
CA TYR A 638 15.20 -19.82 -15.53
C TYR A 638 14.58 -20.82 -16.50
N GLU A 639 14.97 -20.77 -17.78
CA GLU A 639 14.40 -21.57 -18.86
C GLU A 639 15.47 -22.50 -19.46
N LYS A 640 16.10 -23.30 -18.59
CA LYS A 640 17.03 -24.35 -19.03
C LYS A 640 16.25 -25.38 -19.88
N GLU A 641 16.72 -25.58 -21.12
CA GLU A 641 16.21 -26.62 -22.03
C GLU A 641 16.57 -28.04 -21.57
#